data_AF-A0A1A8XBH9-F1
#
_entry.id   AF-A0A1A8XBH9-F1
#
_cell.length_a   1.000
_cell.length_b   1.000
_cell.length_c   1.000
_cell.angle_alpha   90.00
_cell.angle_beta   90.00
_cell.angle_gamma   90.00
#
_symmetry.space_group_name_H-M   'P 1'
#
loop_
_entity.id
_entity.type
_entity.pdbx_description
1 polymer ?
#
loop_
_entity_poly.entity_id
_entity_poly.type
_entity_poly.pdbx_seq_one_letter_code
_entity_poly.pdbx_strand_id
1 'polypeptide(L)'
;MVEDASEKTELMEKDPYLKLSAVYRFFREFNRKCNTIDDFKCSSQLSNLKAETKELHIKFLRNIEKLSKHNHYFNEIDNGNNLEKRCIYLKYWLYHKLLSNGIENNDIDTLLGSLDSEKNYILSDSYFCKFYKMDKKYIIELKKLYDYFLFYNLYKKHTVIDDKINQSVHCSYIKGIHDLFSKYVNECTEHESHDYCEEFNTYIKSYVNNTELSSLKDKCKIDETPTESQRKDEDIGESSLKNANNRFNIFVDMALYQEKESDSSIDEYTDNFKNAHQSIRCGNSECKDNVKNICENFIKLFSKLYKTQKDINYYPLYLNYWFNKKLKEIGITDTERKEACEGFSNICSEENKMSILKDKIHYIEDNDYKKMNILYDMYDNYNKIKRQEFETSENYTTGKCLEYSKVCLEKYMEGIKIYYENEDSQFYDALNVFRILYRNVKGRSKSCINVTLSKLPQFISLEELNKQNPKKEIIEECESITANTSVATINERNIYEDIFKDFSEYGKYKKLNERPVDKIMCTNYCEKCISLDNKYPGIKGFCAKMASNLKNLYSIQNMEGTHFNRCSYLTYWSYDLIMNTLNSSVNNTLDESISSELNNIMFQINSILSDNEKCLYTFHGNFDDWREEKDLHDYFENYDSLFNVNLYNDTKGKHCNYVNYIYGLYKRHITDCCKCYNDPQISCDNECPNYFKCDEKYFPNNLLSHFKCNDKISDKEKNIVFGNATIDRIVLWITKVTHEKTKLSRTSNTDAPSTSETISETTNNESLYDPFFGGMLICFVFLGILLLFFIFYRFTPIGSWFNKNGKKEIIMHNFHEENMNQFLDYDSNYDSNYGNLNSRRKRIHLNYHPE
;
A
#
# COMPACT_ATOMS: atom_id res chain seq x y z
N MET A 1 -5.87 6.00 -34.43
CA MET A 1 -5.17 4.85 -33.83
C MET A 1 -6.24 3.94 -33.26
N VAL A 2 -6.65 2.98 -34.09
CA VAL A 2 -7.65 1.95 -33.82
C VAL A 2 -6.85 0.66 -33.85
N GLU A 3 -6.18 0.37 -32.74
CA GLU A 3 -5.48 -0.88 -32.41
C GLU A 3 -5.31 -0.85 -30.87
N ASP A 4 -5.37 -2.02 -30.22
CA ASP A 4 -5.24 -2.29 -28.77
C ASP A 4 -6.43 -2.26 -27.81
N ALA A 5 -7.60 -2.67 -28.29
CA ALA A 5 -8.57 -3.35 -27.40
C ALA A 5 -8.22 -4.84 -27.18
N SER A 6 -7.51 -5.47 -28.13
CA SER A 6 -7.11 -6.88 -28.10
C SER A 6 -5.93 -7.13 -27.16
N GLU A 7 -4.90 -6.29 -27.21
CA GLU A 7 -3.64 -6.50 -26.49
C GLU A 7 -3.77 -6.26 -24.97
N LYS A 8 -4.66 -5.34 -24.56
CA LYS A 8 -4.98 -5.11 -23.14
C LYS A 8 -5.81 -6.22 -22.48
N THR A 9 -6.57 -6.99 -23.25
CA THR A 9 -7.32 -8.14 -22.73
C THR A 9 -6.38 -9.33 -22.49
N GLU A 10 -5.40 -9.51 -23.38
CA GLU A 10 -4.28 -10.42 -23.13
C GLU A 10 -3.46 -10.00 -21.90
N LEU A 11 -3.30 -8.70 -21.62
CA LEU A 11 -2.57 -8.21 -20.44
C LEU A 11 -3.19 -8.70 -19.12
N MET A 12 -4.52 -8.70 -18.99
CA MET A 12 -5.23 -9.19 -17.79
C MET A 12 -5.14 -10.72 -17.61
N GLU A 13 -4.94 -11.46 -18.70
CA GLU A 13 -4.78 -12.92 -18.71
C GLU A 13 -3.31 -13.36 -18.64
N LYS A 14 -2.37 -12.50 -19.02
CA LYS A 14 -0.92 -12.71 -18.98
C LYS A 14 -0.27 -12.23 -17.68
N ASP A 15 -0.88 -11.27 -16.97
CA ASP A 15 -0.36 -10.75 -15.70
C ASP A 15 -0.79 -11.61 -14.49
N PRO A 16 0.14 -12.32 -13.83
CA PRO A 16 -0.17 -13.14 -12.67
C PRO A 16 -0.58 -12.34 -11.42
N TYR A 17 -0.33 -11.02 -11.37
CA TYR A 17 -0.80 -10.12 -10.30
C TYR A 17 -2.27 -9.72 -10.52
N LEU A 18 -2.68 -9.46 -11.77
CA LEU A 18 -4.08 -9.18 -12.10
C LEU A 18 -4.96 -10.41 -11.84
N LYS A 19 -4.45 -11.63 -12.07
CA LYS A 19 -5.10 -12.90 -11.70
C LYS A 19 -5.41 -13.05 -10.20
N LEU A 20 -4.77 -12.27 -9.34
CA LEU A 20 -4.94 -12.31 -7.87
C LEU A 20 -5.96 -11.29 -7.34
N SER A 21 -6.33 -10.30 -8.16
CA SER A 21 -7.31 -9.29 -7.75
C SER A 21 -8.70 -9.90 -7.53
N ALA A 22 -9.50 -9.30 -6.64
CA ALA A 22 -10.92 -9.64 -6.53
C ALA A 22 -11.63 -9.48 -7.88
N VAL A 23 -11.29 -8.43 -8.64
CA VAL A 23 -11.80 -8.14 -9.99
C VAL A 23 -11.67 -9.37 -10.91
N TYR A 24 -10.50 -10.01 -10.96
CA TYR A 24 -10.28 -11.18 -11.82
C TYR A 24 -11.12 -12.40 -11.42
N ARG A 25 -11.24 -12.67 -10.11
CA ARG A 25 -12.08 -13.77 -9.61
C ARG A 25 -13.55 -13.55 -10.00
N PHE A 26 -14.05 -12.33 -9.87
CA PHE A 26 -15.37 -11.96 -10.34
C PHE A 26 -15.51 -12.07 -11.87
N PHE A 27 -14.54 -11.60 -12.65
CA PHE A 27 -14.54 -11.73 -14.12
C PHE A 27 -14.66 -13.18 -14.60
N ARG A 28 -13.91 -14.10 -14.01
CA ARG A 28 -13.99 -15.53 -14.34
C ARG A 28 -15.40 -16.07 -14.08
N GLU A 29 -15.97 -15.73 -12.95
CA GLU A 29 -17.31 -16.16 -12.56
C GLU A 29 -18.39 -15.54 -13.46
N PHE A 30 -18.27 -14.24 -13.77
CA PHE A 30 -19.16 -13.53 -14.70
C PHE A 30 -19.13 -14.11 -16.13
N ASN A 31 -18.01 -14.70 -16.54
CA ASN A 31 -17.85 -15.34 -17.85
C ASN A 31 -18.39 -16.78 -17.92
N ARG A 32 -18.77 -17.41 -16.80
CA ARG A 32 -19.34 -18.78 -16.81
C ARG A 32 -20.49 -18.88 -17.80
N LYS A 33 -20.66 -20.03 -18.45
CA LYS A 33 -21.82 -20.28 -19.31
C LYS A 33 -23.09 -20.40 -18.46
N CYS A 34 -24.22 -20.16 -19.10
CA CYS A 34 -25.53 -20.29 -18.51
C CYS A 34 -25.91 -21.80 -18.46
N ASN A 35 -26.28 -22.32 -17.29
CA ASN A 35 -26.70 -23.72 -17.13
C ASN A 35 -28.21 -23.78 -16.83
N THR A 36 -28.99 -24.51 -17.64
CA THR A 36 -30.46 -24.55 -17.55
C THR A 36 -31.00 -25.20 -16.26
N ILE A 37 -30.13 -25.83 -15.45
CA ILE A 37 -30.51 -26.53 -14.21
C ILE A 37 -30.41 -25.61 -12.98
N ASP A 38 -29.42 -24.69 -12.95
CA ASP A 38 -29.12 -23.85 -11.78
C ASP A 38 -29.39 -22.35 -11.99
N ASP A 39 -29.60 -21.92 -13.24
CA ASP A 39 -29.74 -20.50 -13.60
C ASP A 39 -31.17 -20.24 -14.14
N PHE A 40 -31.97 -19.49 -13.38
CA PHE A 40 -33.38 -19.24 -13.70
C PHE A 40 -33.57 -18.35 -14.95
N LYS A 41 -32.53 -17.62 -15.38
CA LYS A 41 -32.61 -16.57 -16.41
C LYS A 41 -31.64 -16.71 -17.58
N CYS A 42 -31.58 -17.92 -18.15
CA CYS A 42 -30.75 -18.23 -19.32
C CYS A 42 -31.42 -18.05 -20.69
N SER A 43 -32.46 -17.23 -20.78
CA SER A 43 -33.13 -16.89 -22.04
C SER A 43 -33.19 -15.37 -22.22
N SER A 44 -32.87 -14.90 -23.43
CA SER A 44 -33.03 -13.49 -23.81
C SER A 44 -34.26 -13.33 -24.70
N GLN A 45 -35.15 -12.39 -24.34
CA GLN A 45 -36.31 -12.00 -25.14
C GLN A 45 -35.98 -11.02 -26.27
N LEU A 46 -34.72 -10.57 -26.39
CA LEU A 46 -34.30 -9.68 -27.48
C LEU A 46 -34.07 -10.49 -28.76
N SER A 47 -35.07 -10.46 -29.66
CA SER A 47 -35.05 -11.14 -30.96
C SER A 47 -34.12 -10.50 -31.99
N ASN A 48 -33.72 -9.24 -31.79
CA ASN A 48 -33.04 -8.42 -32.81
C ASN A 48 -31.52 -8.26 -32.60
N LEU A 49 -30.91 -8.95 -31.63
CA LEU A 49 -29.47 -8.88 -31.35
C LEU A 49 -28.68 -9.98 -32.07
N LYS A 50 -27.45 -9.66 -32.49
CA LYS A 50 -26.47 -10.65 -32.97
C LYS A 50 -26.18 -11.70 -31.90
N ALA A 51 -25.78 -12.89 -32.32
CA ALA A 51 -25.57 -14.05 -31.43
C ALA A 51 -24.61 -13.76 -30.26
N GLU A 52 -23.51 -13.05 -30.53
CA GLU A 52 -22.49 -12.69 -29.53
C GLU A 52 -23.03 -11.68 -28.50
N THR A 53 -23.77 -10.66 -28.96
CA THR A 53 -24.44 -9.69 -28.09
C THR A 53 -25.53 -10.34 -27.24
N LYS A 54 -26.25 -11.32 -27.80
CA LYS A 54 -27.26 -12.11 -27.10
C LYS A 54 -26.63 -12.97 -26.01
N GLU A 55 -25.49 -13.61 -26.27
CA GLU A 55 -24.75 -14.38 -25.26
C GLU A 55 -24.27 -13.48 -24.11
N LEU A 56 -23.73 -12.30 -24.43
CA LEU A 56 -23.31 -11.33 -23.41
C LEU A 56 -24.49 -10.87 -22.55
N HIS A 57 -25.63 -10.55 -23.18
CA HIS A 57 -26.86 -10.16 -22.47
C HIS A 57 -27.32 -11.25 -21.51
N ILE A 58 -27.34 -12.52 -21.95
CA ILE A 58 -27.72 -13.66 -21.10
C ILE A 58 -26.78 -13.79 -19.89
N LYS A 59 -25.45 -13.71 -20.11
CA LYS A 59 -24.47 -13.76 -19.01
C LYS A 59 -24.68 -12.62 -18.02
N PHE A 60 -24.92 -11.41 -18.54
CA PHE A 60 -25.17 -10.22 -17.73
C PHE A 60 -26.41 -10.41 -16.83
N LEU A 61 -27.55 -10.84 -17.40
CA LEU A 61 -28.78 -11.06 -16.62
C LEU A 61 -28.60 -12.09 -15.50
N ARG A 62 -27.92 -13.20 -15.80
CA ARG A 62 -27.56 -14.21 -14.79
C ARG A 62 -26.69 -13.61 -13.69
N ASN A 63 -25.71 -12.78 -14.03
CA ASN A 63 -24.83 -12.15 -13.05
C ASN A 63 -25.59 -11.19 -12.13
N ILE A 64 -26.52 -10.40 -12.68
CA ILE A 64 -27.38 -9.50 -11.90
C ILE A 64 -28.23 -10.28 -10.91
N GLU A 65 -28.84 -11.38 -11.34
CA GLU A 65 -29.64 -12.25 -10.46
C GLU A 65 -28.79 -12.81 -9.31
N LYS A 66 -27.58 -13.28 -9.61
CA LYS A 66 -26.65 -13.81 -8.61
C LYS A 66 -26.07 -12.77 -7.66
N LEU A 67 -26.17 -11.49 -8.01
CA LEU A 67 -25.81 -10.35 -7.15
C LEU A 67 -26.96 -9.88 -6.23
N SER A 68 -28.14 -10.49 -6.31
CA SER A 68 -29.28 -10.16 -5.44
C SER A 68 -28.95 -10.34 -3.95
N LYS A 69 -29.55 -9.51 -3.08
CA LYS A 69 -29.23 -9.43 -1.64
C LYS A 69 -29.45 -10.75 -0.90
N HIS A 70 -30.38 -11.57 -1.38
CA HIS A 70 -30.69 -12.88 -0.80
C HIS A 70 -29.86 -14.01 -1.40
N ASN A 71 -28.99 -13.72 -2.37
CA ASN A 71 -28.16 -14.70 -3.04
C ASN A 71 -26.73 -14.67 -2.50
N HIS A 72 -26.31 -15.80 -1.94
CA HIS A 72 -24.98 -15.97 -1.35
C HIS A 72 -23.91 -16.44 -2.37
N TYR A 73 -24.25 -16.58 -3.65
CA TYR A 73 -23.37 -17.14 -4.68
C TYR A 73 -21.99 -16.50 -4.72
N PHE A 74 -21.92 -15.17 -4.70
CA PHE A 74 -20.64 -14.45 -4.77
C PHE A 74 -19.96 -14.29 -3.40
N ASN A 75 -20.60 -14.72 -2.30
CA ASN A 75 -19.98 -14.67 -0.98
C ASN A 75 -18.77 -15.59 -0.88
N GLU A 76 -18.67 -16.63 -1.70
CA GLU A 76 -17.45 -17.47 -1.76
C GLU A 76 -16.22 -16.69 -2.30
N ILE A 77 -16.43 -15.57 -2.99
CA ILE A 77 -15.33 -14.77 -3.56
C ILE A 77 -14.85 -13.69 -2.59
N ASP A 78 -15.76 -13.06 -1.85
CA ASP A 78 -15.50 -11.87 -1.02
C ASP A 78 -15.99 -11.98 0.45
N ASN A 79 -16.38 -13.18 0.88
CA ASN A 79 -16.94 -13.49 2.20
C ASN A 79 -18.20 -12.70 2.58
N GLY A 80 -18.94 -12.16 1.61
CA GLY A 80 -20.16 -11.38 1.88
C GLY A 80 -19.90 -9.91 2.25
N ASN A 81 -18.66 -9.45 2.19
CA ASN A 81 -18.30 -8.05 2.43
C ASN A 81 -18.36 -7.22 1.13
N ASN A 82 -18.73 -5.94 1.23
CA ASN A 82 -18.64 -4.94 0.15
C ASN A 82 -19.52 -5.17 -1.10
N LEU A 83 -20.84 -5.20 -0.93
CA LEU A 83 -21.84 -5.32 -2.02
C LEU A 83 -21.66 -4.28 -3.13
N GLU A 84 -21.29 -3.04 -2.81
CA GLU A 84 -21.09 -1.95 -3.78
C GLU A 84 -19.94 -2.25 -4.77
N LYS A 85 -18.86 -2.89 -4.28
CA LYS A 85 -17.71 -3.27 -5.10
C LYS A 85 -18.09 -4.31 -6.16
N ARG A 86 -19.05 -5.19 -5.87
CA ARG A 86 -19.55 -6.17 -6.84
C ARG A 86 -20.22 -5.50 -8.04
N CYS A 87 -20.96 -4.40 -7.81
CA CYS A 87 -21.57 -3.60 -8.88
C CYS A 87 -20.47 -2.98 -9.77
N ILE A 88 -19.44 -2.40 -9.16
CA ILE A 88 -18.29 -1.82 -9.85
C ILE A 88 -17.61 -2.87 -10.74
N TYR A 89 -17.35 -4.07 -10.21
CA TYR A 89 -16.72 -5.15 -10.98
C TYR A 89 -17.59 -5.63 -12.14
N LEU A 90 -18.91 -5.73 -11.95
CA LEU A 90 -19.82 -6.14 -13.00
C LEU A 90 -19.91 -5.09 -14.13
N LYS A 91 -19.95 -3.80 -13.78
CA LYS A 91 -19.91 -2.70 -14.75
C LYS A 91 -18.63 -2.72 -15.57
N TYR A 92 -17.50 -2.81 -14.88
CA TYR A 92 -16.20 -2.91 -15.52
C TYR A 92 -16.13 -4.12 -16.47
N TRP A 93 -16.62 -5.28 -16.04
CA TRP A 93 -16.75 -6.49 -16.88
C TRP A 93 -17.62 -6.27 -18.11
N LEU A 94 -18.80 -5.67 -17.94
CA LEU A 94 -19.72 -5.40 -19.04
C LEU A 94 -19.07 -4.47 -20.07
N TYR A 95 -18.50 -3.35 -19.63
CA TYR A 95 -17.82 -2.40 -20.52
C TYR A 95 -16.63 -3.03 -21.23
N HIS A 96 -15.83 -3.82 -20.51
CA HIS A 96 -14.76 -4.59 -21.12
C HIS A 96 -15.29 -5.52 -22.22
N LYS A 97 -16.35 -6.30 -21.97
CA LYS A 97 -16.92 -7.23 -22.95
C LYS A 97 -17.61 -6.55 -24.13
N LEU A 98 -18.28 -5.41 -23.93
CA LEU A 98 -18.84 -4.61 -25.02
C LEU A 98 -17.75 -4.14 -25.98
N LEU A 99 -16.57 -3.79 -25.46
CA LEU A 99 -15.44 -3.35 -26.27
C LEU A 99 -14.66 -4.51 -26.89
N SER A 100 -14.35 -5.56 -26.12
CA SER A 100 -13.53 -6.70 -26.58
C SER A 100 -14.22 -7.54 -27.65
N ASN A 101 -15.55 -7.70 -27.55
CA ASN A 101 -16.33 -8.46 -28.52
C ASN A 101 -16.70 -7.61 -29.75
N GLY A 102 -16.18 -6.39 -29.87
CA GLY A 102 -16.40 -5.55 -31.06
C GLY A 102 -17.86 -5.14 -31.28
N ILE A 103 -18.70 -5.11 -30.24
CA ILE A 103 -20.14 -4.84 -30.37
C ILE A 103 -20.37 -3.43 -30.94
N GLU A 104 -21.29 -3.32 -31.91
CA GLU A 104 -21.62 -2.09 -32.62
C GLU A 104 -22.45 -1.14 -31.76
N ASN A 105 -22.40 0.17 -32.03
CA ASN A 105 -23.10 1.19 -31.21
C ASN A 105 -24.61 0.93 -31.09
N ASN A 106 -25.28 0.55 -32.19
CA ASN A 106 -26.70 0.26 -32.18
C ASN A 106 -27.05 -0.97 -31.30
N ASP A 107 -26.17 -1.97 -31.28
CA ASP A 107 -26.32 -3.16 -30.43
C ASP A 107 -26.02 -2.83 -28.96
N ILE A 108 -25.05 -1.96 -28.68
CA ILE A 108 -24.77 -1.43 -27.33
C ILE A 108 -25.97 -0.63 -26.82
N ASP A 109 -26.53 0.26 -27.64
CA ASP A 109 -27.70 1.06 -27.30
C ASP A 109 -28.93 0.19 -27.02
N THR A 110 -29.13 -0.85 -27.83
CA THR A 110 -30.21 -1.81 -27.65
C THR A 110 -30.01 -2.63 -26.37
N LEU A 111 -28.79 -3.09 -26.10
CA LEU A 111 -28.45 -3.86 -24.90
C LEU A 111 -28.60 -3.00 -23.64
N LEU A 112 -27.95 -1.84 -23.57
CA LEU A 112 -28.02 -0.96 -22.40
C LEU A 112 -29.43 -0.39 -22.21
N GLY A 113 -30.15 -0.09 -23.30
CA GLY A 113 -31.54 0.36 -23.26
C GLY A 113 -32.52 -0.72 -22.80
N SER A 114 -32.25 -2.01 -23.05
CA SER A 114 -33.07 -3.09 -22.50
C SER A 114 -32.83 -3.33 -21.00
N LEU A 115 -31.64 -2.96 -20.50
CA LEU A 115 -31.39 -3.01 -19.06
C LEU A 115 -32.31 -2.06 -18.29
N ASP A 116 -32.66 -0.91 -18.89
CA ASP A 116 -33.59 0.07 -18.30
C ASP A 116 -35.03 -0.43 -18.21
N SER A 117 -35.51 -1.20 -19.18
CA SER A 117 -36.86 -1.77 -19.16
C SER A 117 -36.96 -2.98 -18.23
N GLU A 118 -35.88 -3.73 -18.07
CA GLU A 118 -35.78 -4.86 -17.13
C GLU A 118 -35.53 -4.42 -15.66
N LYS A 119 -35.21 -3.14 -15.40
CA LYS A 119 -35.03 -2.55 -14.05
C LYS A 119 -36.22 -2.77 -13.12
N ASN A 120 -37.45 -2.72 -13.65
CA ASN A 120 -38.66 -2.76 -12.82
C ASN A 120 -39.05 -4.16 -12.31
N TYR A 121 -38.51 -5.23 -12.90
CA TYR A 121 -38.90 -6.61 -12.57
C TYR A 121 -37.80 -7.42 -11.87
N ILE A 122 -36.52 -7.00 -11.97
CA ILE A 122 -35.36 -7.78 -11.50
C ILE A 122 -34.69 -7.17 -10.26
N LEU A 123 -34.77 -5.84 -10.08
CA LEU A 123 -33.92 -5.11 -9.14
C LEU A 123 -34.62 -4.68 -7.84
N SER A 124 -35.81 -5.19 -7.51
CA SER A 124 -36.50 -4.77 -6.28
C SER A 124 -35.78 -5.22 -5.00
N ASP A 125 -35.01 -6.33 -5.06
CA ASP A 125 -34.34 -6.94 -3.90
C ASP A 125 -32.80 -7.01 -4.00
N SER A 126 -32.19 -6.58 -5.11
CA SER A 126 -30.74 -6.42 -5.24
C SER A 126 -30.36 -4.97 -4.92
N TYR A 127 -29.34 -4.72 -4.09
CA TYR A 127 -28.84 -3.36 -3.88
C TYR A 127 -28.48 -2.69 -5.23
N PHE A 128 -29.19 -1.61 -5.58
CA PHE A 128 -28.80 -0.38 -6.32
C PHE A 128 -27.70 -0.37 -7.40
N CYS A 129 -27.34 -1.45 -8.10
CA CYS A 129 -26.50 -1.33 -9.31
C CYS A 129 -27.30 -0.59 -10.42
N LYS A 130 -27.18 0.74 -10.49
CA LYS A 130 -27.76 1.54 -11.57
C LYS A 130 -26.87 1.44 -12.81
N PHE A 131 -27.43 0.98 -13.92
CA PHE A 131 -26.78 1.07 -15.23
C PHE A 131 -27.37 2.26 -15.98
N TYR A 132 -26.53 2.94 -16.75
CA TYR A 132 -26.88 4.14 -17.50
C TYR A 132 -26.61 3.90 -18.99
N LYS A 133 -27.41 4.52 -19.85
CA LYS A 133 -27.26 4.39 -21.28
C LYS A 133 -26.12 5.31 -21.74
N MET A 134 -25.13 4.74 -22.41
CA MET A 134 -23.94 5.49 -22.81
C MET A 134 -23.45 5.08 -24.19
N ASP A 135 -23.04 6.08 -24.95
CA ASP A 135 -22.35 5.85 -26.22
C ASP A 135 -21.03 5.12 -25.99
N LYS A 136 -20.62 4.31 -26.96
CA LYS A 136 -19.34 3.59 -26.96
C LYS A 136 -18.13 4.49 -26.68
N LYS A 137 -18.18 5.75 -27.12
CA LYS A 137 -17.14 6.76 -26.83
C LYS A 137 -16.95 6.94 -25.32
N TYR A 138 -18.02 7.17 -24.57
CA TYR A 138 -17.96 7.35 -23.12
C TYR A 138 -17.61 6.06 -22.40
N ILE A 139 -18.06 4.90 -22.91
CA ILE A 139 -17.66 3.58 -22.38
C ILE A 139 -16.13 3.40 -22.47
N ILE A 140 -15.50 3.79 -23.59
CA ILE A 140 -14.05 3.73 -23.75
C ILE A 140 -13.33 4.64 -22.74
N GLU A 141 -13.79 5.87 -22.58
CA GLU A 141 -13.19 6.85 -21.66
C GLU A 141 -13.35 6.42 -20.20
N LEU A 142 -14.57 6.09 -19.75
CA LEU A 142 -14.83 5.64 -18.39
C LEU A 142 -14.10 4.33 -18.05
N LYS A 143 -14.00 3.39 -19.00
CA LYS A 143 -13.20 2.17 -18.79
C LYS A 143 -11.75 2.49 -18.46
N LYS A 144 -11.13 3.50 -19.07
CA LYS A 144 -9.74 3.90 -18.74
C LYS A 144 -9.62 4.37 -17.29
N LEU A 145 -10.63 5.08 -16.78
CA LEU A 145 -10.68 5.50 -15.38
C LEU A 145 -10.90 4.29 -14.46
N TYR A 146 -11.79 3.36 -14.81
CA TYR A 146 -11.95 2.08 -14.13
C TYR A 146 -10.64 1.29 -14.07
N ASP A 147 -9.91 1.18 -15.19
CA ASP A 147 -8.60 0.52 -15.26
C ASP A 147 -7.63 1.14 -14.25
N TYR A 148 -7.59 2.47 -14.14
CA TYR A 148 -6.68 3.15 -13.22
C TYR A 148 -7.02 2.85 -11.76
N PHE A 149 -8.27 3.07 -11.31
CA PHE A 149 -8.57 2.95 -9.88
C PHE A 149 -8.63 1.50 -9.40
N LEU A 150 -9.13 0.57 -10.22
CA LEU A 150 -9.21 -0.85 -9.84
C LEU A 150 -7.83 -1.49 -9.68
N PHE A 151 -6.83 -0.96 -10.37
CA PHE A 151 -5.45 -1.44 -10.34
C PHE A 151 -4.47 -0.41 -9.77
N TYR A 152 -4.99 0.62 -9.09
CA TYR A 152 -4.22 1.75 -8.57
C TYR A 152 -3.03 1.32 -7.70
N ASN A 153 -3.26 0.41 -6.76
CA ASN A 153 -2.22 -0.09 -5.86
C ASN A 153 -1.15 -0.93 -6.58
N LEU A 154 -1.48 -1.57 -7.72
CA LEU A 154 -0.49 -2.23 -8.57
C LEU A 154 0.40 -1.17 -9.22
N TYR A 155 -0.19 -0.14 -9.83
CA TYR A 155 0.56 0.97 -10.43
C TYR A 155 1.41 1.70 -9.38
N LYS A 156 0.87 2.01 -8.20
CA LYS A 156 1.59 2.62 -7.08
C LYS A 156 2.78 1.78 -6.61
N LYS A 157 2.64 0.45 -6.58
CA LYS A 157 3.73 -0.46 -6.20
C LYS A 157 4.83 -0.48 -7.26
N HIS A 158 4.48 -0.43 -8.54
CA HIS A 158 5.45 -0.34 -9.64
C HIS A 158 6.15 1.03 -9.69
N THR A 159 5.47 2.13 -9.32
CA THR A 159 6.09 3.47 -9.26
C THR A 159 6.94 3.72 -8.01
N VAL A 160 6.73 2.96 -6.92
CA VAL A 160 7.52 3.05 -5.68
C VAL A 160 8.76 2.15 -5.69
N ILE A 161 8.83 1.15 -6.59
CA ILE A 161 9.95 0.19 -6.65
C ILE A 161 11.06 0.64 -7.63
N ASP A 162 10.79 1.53 -8.59
CA ASP A 162 11.75 1.95 -9.61
C ASP A 162 11.87 3.49 -9.71
N ASP A 163 12.94 4.06 -9.17
CA ASP A 163 13.24 5.51 -9.24
C ASP A 163 13.54 6.02 -10.68
N LYS A 164 13.54 5.12 -11.69
CA LYS A 164 13.86 5.44 -13.09
C LYS A 164 12.66 5.75 -13.99
N ILE A 165 11.43 5.78 -13.47
CA ILE A 165 10.21 6.06 -14.26
C ILE A 165 9.98 7.58 -14.44
N ASN A 166 11.05 8.36 -14.58
CA ASN A 166 10.95 9.79 -14.89
C ASN A 166 10.91 10.08 -16.40
N GLN A 167 11.04 9.05 -17.25
CA GLN A 167 11.04 9.16 -18.72
C GLN A 167 10.31 8.01 -19.46
N SER A 168 9.31 7.35 -18.85
CA SER A 168 8.66 6.18 -19.47
C SER A 168 7.21 6.42 -19.93
N VAL A 169 6.71 5.49 -20.76
CA VAL A 169 5.32 5.35 -21.24
C VAL A 169 4.28 5.36 -20.10
N HIS A 170 4.70 5.06 -18.87
CA HIS A 170 3.84 5.13 -17.69
C HIS A 170 3.49 6.57 -17.29
N CYS A 171 4.42 7.52 -17.42
CA CYS A 171 4.12 8.92 -17.13
C CYS A 171 3.14 9.53 -18.13
N SER A 172 3.20 9.15 -19.41
CA SER A 172 2.18 9.54 -20.40
C SER A 172 0.81 8.92 -20.09
N TYR A 173 0.78 7.68 -19.61
CA TYR A 173 -0.47 7.03 -19.18
C TYR A 173 -1.08 7.74 -17.96
N ILE A 174 -0.29 8.00 -16.91
CA ILE A 174 -0.75 8.70 -15.70
C ILE A 174 -1.22 10.12 -16.02
N LYS A 175 -0.49 10.87 -16.85
CA LYS A 175 -0.93 12.19 -17.34
C LYS A 175 -2.26 12.09 -18.08
N GLY A 176 -2.38 11.15 -19.02
CA GLY A 176 -3.62 10.92 -19.77
C GLY A 176 -4.80 10.54 -18.87
N ILE A 177 -4.57 9.79 -17.79
CA ILE A 177 -5.61 9.48 -16.79
C ILE A 177 -5.97 10.70 -15.95
N HIS A 178 -4.99 11.48 -15.48
CA HIS A 178 -5.23 12.73 -14.73
C HIS A 178 -6.04 13.73 -15.55
N ASP A 179 -5.66 13.93 -16.81
CA ASP A 179 -6.34 14.87 -17.70
C ASP A 179 -7.77 14.39 -18.01
N LEU A 180 -7.95 13.09 -18.23
CA LEU A 180 -9.27 12.49 -18.43
C LEU A 180 -10.15 12.60 -17.17
N PHE A 181 -9.59 12.34 -15.99
CA PHE A 181 -10.32 12.47 -14.73
C PHE A 181 -10.73 13.92 -14.49
N SER A 182 -9.81 14.86 -14.69
CA SER A 182 -10.06 16.31 -14.57
C SER A 182 -11.13 16.79 -15.55
N LYS A 183 -11.10 16.31 -16.80
CA LYS A 183 -12.14 16.57 -17.80
C LYS A 183 -13.51 16.18 -17.28
N TYR A 184 -13.67 14.95 -16.78
CA TYR A 184 -14.96 14.47 -16.25
C TYR A 184 -15.38 15.20 -14.97
N VAL A 185 -14.44 15.56 -14.09
CA VAL A 185 -14.75 16.41 -12.92
C VAL A 185 -15.36 17.73 -13.36
N ASN A 186 -14.82 18.38 -14.40
CA ASN A 186 -15.33 19.65 -14.88
C ASN A 186 -16.67 19.48 -15.64
N GLU A 187 -16.71 18.62 -16.66
CA GLU A 187 -17.90 18.40 -17.50
C GLU A 187 -19.11 17.94 -16.66
N CYS A 188 -18.89 17.06 -15.68
CA CYS A 188 -19.95 16.52 -14.84
C CYS A 188 -20.30 17.37 -13.62
N THR A 189 -19.64 18.51 -13.43
CA THR A 189 -20.08 19.56 -12.50
C THR A 189 -21.02 20.55 -13.20
N GLU A 190 -20.85 20.77 -14.51
CA GLU A 190 -21.71 21.66 -15.32
C GLU A 190 -22.95 20.96 -15.90
N HIS A 191 -22.88 19.63 -16.10
CA HIS A 191 -23.90 18.84 -16.77
C HIS A 191 -24.32 17.58 -15.99
N GLU A 192 -24.71 17.75 -14.72
CA GLU A 192 -25.06 16.65 -13.79
C GLU A 192 -26.08 15.63 -14.34
N SER A 193 -26.95 16.02 -15.28
CA SER A 193 -28.05 15.17 -15.76
C SER A 193 -27.71 14.18 -16.88
N HIS A 194 -26.46 14.06 -17.32
CA HIS A 194 -26.09 13.08 -18.35
C HIS A 194 -25.76 11.72 -17.74
N ASP A 195 -26.20 10.65 -18.41
CA ASP A 195 -25.99 9.26 -18.00
C ASP A 195 -24.52 8.88 -17.75
N TYR A 196 -23.58 9.41 -18.53
CA TYR A 196 -22.14 9.18 -18.31
C TYR A 196 -21.58 9.95 -17.10
N CYS A 197 -22.19 11.08 -16.74
CA CYS A 197 -21.82 11.86 -15.56
C CYS A 197 -22.37 11.23 -14.29
N GLU A 198 -23.59 10.70 -14.35
CA GLU A 198 -24.16 9.87 -13.31
C GLU A 198 -23.29 8.62 -13.03
N GLU A 199 -22.82 7.94 -14.08
CA GLU A 199 -21.87 6.81 -13.94
C GLU A 199 -20.57 7.23 -13.26
N PHE A 200 -19.95 8.32 -13.74
CA PHE A 200 -18.70 8.85 -13.20
C PHE A 200 -18.82 9.27 -11.74
N ASN A 201 -19.82 10.11 -11.43
CA ASN A 201 -20.04 10.66 -10.08
C ASN A 201 -20.39 9.57 -9.08
N THR A 202 -21.17 8.56 -9.48
CA THR A 202 -21.62 7.48 -8.58
C THR A 202 -20.52 6.45 -8.32
N TYR A 203 -19.78 6.02 -9.35
CA TYR A 203 -18.94 4.82 -9.25
C TYR A 203 -17.43 5.05 -9.41
N ILE A 204 -16.99 6.23 -9.82
CA ILE A 204 -15.57 6.50 -10.10
C ILE A 204 -15.03 7.64 -9.23
N LYS A 205 -15.73 8.78 -9.19
CA LYS A 205 -15.25 10.03 -8.55
C LYS A 205 -14.86 9.84 -7.09
N SER A 206 -15.64 9.08 -6.33
CA SER A 206 -15.40 8.86 -4.89
C SER A 206 -14.23 7.91 -4.60
N TYR A 207 -13.81 7.12 -5.60
CA TYR A 207 -12.79 6.08 -5.48
C TYR A 207 -11.42 6.50 -6.01
N VAL A 208 -11.33 7.64 -6.69
CA VAL A 208 -10.08 8.21 -7.20
C VAL A 208 -9.64 9.35 -6.30
N ASN A 209 -8.50 9.18 -5.62
CA ASN A 209 -7.90 10.26 -4.84
C ASN A 209 -7.23 11.28 -5.78
N ASN A 210 -7.88 12.43 -5.96
CA ASN A 210 -7.39 13.48 -6.87
C ASN A 210 -6.06 14.09 -6.41
N THR A 211 -5.82 14.23 -5.10
CA THR A 211 -4.55 14.79 -4.60
C THR A 211 -3.40 13.81 -4.86
N GLU A 212 -3.66 12.52 -4.73
CA GLU A 212 -2.66 11.47 -5.00
C GLU A 212 -2.40 11.29 -6.50
N LEU A 213 -3.44 11.30 -7.33
CA LEU A 213 -3.30 11.28 -8.80
C LEU A 213 -2.58 12.54 -9.32
N SER A 214 -2.83 13.70 -8.71
CA SER A 214 -2.10 14.95 -9.02
C SER A 214 -0.64 14.85 -8.57
N SER A 215 -0.37 14.33 -7.37
CA SER A 215 1.00 14.09 -6.90
C SER A 215 1.79 13.14 -7.83
N LEU A 216 1.15 12.09 -8.34
CA LEU A 216 1.77 11.18 -9.31
C LEU A 216 2.06 11.87 -10.66
N LYS A 217 1.17 12.77 -11.11
CA LYS A 217 1.40 13.62 -12.29
C LYS A 217 2.56 14.60 -12.07
N ASP A 218 2.62 15.23 -10.90
CA ASP A 218 3.66 16.23 -10.57
C ASP A 218 5.05 15.58 -10.46
N LYS A 219 5.12 14.32 -10.03
CA LYS A 219 6.35 13.51 -10.05
C LYS A 219 6.84 13.21 -11.47
N CYS A 220 5.98 13.26 -12.48
CA CYS A 220 6.35 13.06 -13.88
C CYS A 220 6.87 14.35 -14.54
N LYS A 221 8.16 14.68 -14.37
CA LYS A 221 8.81 15.86 -14.98
C LYS A 221 8.62 15.88 -16.51
N ILE A 222 8.31 17.06 -17.07
CA ILE A 222 8.29 17.33 -18.52
C ILE A 222 9.55 18.11 -18.83
N ASP A 223 10.48 17.51 -19.58
CA ASP A 223 11.37 18.31 -20.42
C ASP A 223 10.63 18.52 -21.75
N GLU A 224 10.26 19.77 -22.07
CA GLU A 224 9.68 20.09 -23.36
C GLU A 224 10.76 20.13 -24.45
N THR A 225 10.72 19.10 -25.30
CA THR A 225 11.22 18.97 -26.68
C THR A 225 12.72 18.69 -26.92
N PRO A 226 13.01 17.75 -27.85
CA PRO A 226 13.14 18.15 -29.25
C PRO A 226 12.21 17.41 -30.22
N THR A 227 11.60 18.23 -31.09
CA THR A 227 11.37 18.05 -32.52
C THR A 227 10.62 16.82 -33.07
N GLU A 228 9.66 17.15 -33.91
CA GLU A 228 8.82 16.34 -34.78
C GLU A 228 9.65 15.55 -35.83
N SER A 229 10.44 14.58 -35.40
CA SER A 229 11.05 13.55 -36.29
C SER A 229 11.64 12.39 -35.48
N GLN A 230 10.77 11.58 -34.87
CA GLN A 230 11.04 10.18 -34.49
C GLN A 230 9.74 9.56 -33.94
N ARG A 231 8.78 9.29 -34.83
CA ARG A 231 7.77 8.25 -34.57
C ARG A 231 8.33 6.94 -35.12
N LYS A 232 8.92 6.14 -34.24
CA LYS A 232 8.89 4.69 -34.32
C LYS A 232 8.75 4.15 -32.90
N ASP A 233 7.85 3.19 -32.80
CA ASP A 233 7.33 2.54 -31.61
C ASP A 233 8.44 2.06 -30.66
N GLU A 234 8.43 2.55 -29.43
CA GLU A 234 9.04 1.87 -28.28
C GLU A 234 8.09 1.95 -27.09
N ASP A 235 7.37 0.85 -26.89
CA ASP A 235 6.46 0.57 -25.79
C ASP A 235 7.26 0.23 -24.52
N ILE A 236 7.48 1.22 -23.65
CA ILE A 236 8.20 1.06 -22.37
C ILE A 236 7.20 0.81 -21.22
N GLY A 237 6.14 0.03 -21.49
CA GLY A 237 5.43 -0.79 -20.50
C GLY A 237 5.90 -2.25 -20.47
N GLU A 238 6.85 -2.58 -21.34
CA GLU A 238 7.26 -3.95 -21.63
C GLU A 238 8.45 -4.43 -20.77
N SER A 239 9.12 -3.59 -19.96
CA SER A 239 10.40 -4.01 -19.35
C SER A 239 10.31 -4.86 -18.07
N SER A 240 9.21 -4.78 -17.30
CA SER A 240 8.90 -5.77 -16.25
C SER A 240 8.03 -6.92 -16.76
N LEU A 241 7.54 -6.81 -18.01
CA LEU A 241 6.77 -7.80 -18.74
C LEU A 241 7.57 -8.35 -19.93
N LYS A 242 8.90 -8.23 -19.89
CA LYS A 242 9.81 -8.47 -21.03
C LYS A 242 9.93 -9.94 -21.41
N ASN A 243 9.03 -10.78 -20.94
CA ASN A 243 9.30 -12.19 -20.86
C ASN A 243 8.02 -13.03 -20.89
N ALA A 244 7.02 -12.60 -21.68
CA ALA A 244 6.13 -13.54 -22.37
C ALA A 244 6.94 -14.57 -23.21
N ASN A 245 8.20 -14.24 -23.54
CA ASN A 245 9.19 -15.11 -24.17
C ASN A 245 10.23 -15.72 -23.20
N ASN A 246 10.06 -15.62 -21.87
CA ASN A 246 11.00 -16.28 -20.96
C ASN A 246 10.86 -17.78 -21.08
N ARG A 247 11.93 -18.44 -21.55
CA ARG A 247 11.92 -19.90 -21.75
C ARG A 247 11.73 -20.70 -20.46
N PHE A 248 11.94 -20.10 -19.29
CA PHE A 248 11.82 -20.74 -17.97
C PHE A 248 10.46 -20.50 -17.27
N ASN A 249 9.63 -19.55 -17.73
CA ASN A 249 8.33 -19.23 -17.11
C ASN A 249 7.19 -20.19 -17.51
N ILE A 250 7.47 -21.49 -17.60
CA ILE A 250 6.55 -22.50 -18.15
C ILE A 250 5.74 -23.26 -17.09
N PHE A 251 6.00 -22.99 -15.80
CA PHE A 251 5.50 -23.79 -14.68
C PHE A 251 4.39 -23.12 -13.86
N VAL A 252 3.95 -21.92 -14.24
CA VAL A 252 2.91 -21.17 -13.52
C VAL A 252 1.60 -21.95 -13.40
N ASP A 253 1.21 -22.63 -14.48
CA ASP A 253 0.01 -23.47 -14.55
C ASP A 253 0.30 -24.97 -14.30
N MET A 254 1.47 -25.31 -13.72
CA MET A 254 1.94 -26.69 -13.55
C MET A 254 0.88 -27.63 -12.95
N ALA A 255 0.14 -27.17 -11.95
CA ALA A 255 -0.80 -28.06 -11.28
C ALA A 255 -2.04 -28.38 -12.12
N LEU A 256 -2.36 -27.61 -13.17
CA LEU A 256 -3.31 -28.04 -14.21
C LEU A 256 -2.69 -29.16 -15.05
N TYR A 257 -1.42 -29.02 -15.43
CA TYR A 257 -0.75 -30.03 -16.26
C TYR A 257 -0.62 -31.37 -15.53
N GLN A 258 -0.24 -31.35 -14.26
CA GLN A 258 -0.15 -32.55 -13.40
C GLN A 258 -1.51 -33.23 -13.20
N GLU A 259 -2.59 -32.45 -13.08
CA GLU A 259 -3.96 -32.97 -13.00
C GLU A 259 -4.33 -33.73 -14.29
N LYS A 260 -4.04 -33.16 -15.46
CA LYS A 260 -4.29 -33.82 -16.76
C LYS A 260 -3.40 -35.02 -17.00
N GLU A 261 -2.17 -34.99 -16.52
CA GLU A 261 -1.27 -36.15 -16.55
C GLU A 261 -1.83 -37.31 -15.72
N SER A 262 -2.40 -37.03 -14.55
CA SER A 262 -2.95 -38.03 -13.62
C SER A 262 -4.35 -38.54 -13.99
N ASP A 263 -5.06 -37.85 -14.88
CA ASP A 263 -6.43 -38.17 -15.31
C ASP A 263 -6.48 -39.54 -16.02
N SER A 264 -7.23 -40.51 -15.50
CA SER A 264 -7.36 -41.85 -16.09
C SER A 264 -8.47 -41.97 -17.14
N SER A 265 -9.18 -40.88 -17.45
CA SER A 265 -10.30 -40.92 -18.40
C SER A 265 -9.84 -41.31 -19.81
N ILE A 266 -10.64 -42.17 -20.46
CA ILE A 266 -10.42 -42.62 -21.84
C ILE A 266 -10.97 -41.54 -22.77
N ASP A 267 -10.08 -40.83 -23.44
CA ASP A 267 -10.46 -39.80 -24.38
C ASP A 267 -10.77 -40.41 -25.76
N GLU A 268 -12.02 -40.29 -26.24
CA GLU A 268 -12.47 -40.67 -27.60
C GLU A 268 -11.63 -40.04 -28.74
N TYR A 269 -10.86 -38.99 -28.45
CA TYR A 269 -10.01 -38.30 -29.42
C TYR A 269 -8.70 -39.05 -29.72
N THR A 270 -8.40 -40.12 -28.97
CA THR A 270 -7.22 -40.97 -29.17
C THR A 270 -7.27 -41.79 -30.45
N ASP A 271 -8.44 -41.99 -31.07
CA ASP A 271 -8.55 -42.88 -32.23
C ASP A 271 -7.83 -42.36 -33.50
N ASN A 272 -7.66 -41.04 -33.65
CA ASN A 272 -6.93 -40.48 -34.80
C ASN A 272 -5.39 -40.51 -34.64
N PHE A 273 -4.88 -40.56 -33.40
CA PHE A 273 -3.43 -40.53 -33.13
C PHE A 273 -2.90 -41.85 -32.57
N LYS A 274 -3.76 -42.86 -32.45
CA LYS A 274 -3.49 -44.14 -31.78
C LYS A 274 -2.24 -44.85 -32.31
N ASN A 275 -1.85 -44.60 -33.56
CA ASN A 275 -0.69 -45.22 -34.19
C ASN A 275 0.45 -44.23 -34.51
N ALA A 276 0.30 -42.93 -34.22
CA ALA A 276 1.33 -41.92 -34.55
C ALA A 276 2.63 -42.15 -33.77
N HIS A 277 2.57 -42.80 -32.60
CA HIS A 277 3.76 -43.21 -31.85
C HIS A 277 4.51 -44.38 -32.49
N GLN A 278 3.87 -45.15 -33.38
CA GLN A 278 4.50 -46.29 -34.05
C GLN A 278 5.36 -45.86 -35.24
N SER A 279 5.09 -44.69 -35.82
CA SER A 279 5.84 -44.13 -36.94
C SER A 279 7.09 -43.34 -36.52
N ILE A 280 7.36 -43.19 -35.22
CA ILE A 280 8.50 -42.43 -34.72
C ILE A 280 9.83 -43.09 -35.12
N ARG A 281 10.74 -42.28 -35.68
CA ARG A 281 12.09 -42.68 -36.06
C ARG A 281 13.14 -41.95 -35.25
N CYS A 282 14.16 -42.67 -34.79
CA CYS A 282 15.32 -42.12 -34.11
C CYS A 282 16.51 -42.25 -35.06
N GLY A 283 16.87 -41.13 -35.71
CA GLY A 283 17.81 -41.11 -36.83
C GLY A 283 17.29 -41.93 -38.02
N ASN A 284 18.11 -42.84 -38.51
CA ASN A 284 17.76 -43.74 -39.64
C ASN A 284 17.08 -45.05 -39.19
N SER A 285 16.78 -45.20 -37.90
CA SER A 285 16.28 -46.44 -37.31
C SER A 285 14.97 -46.23 -36.54
N GLU A 286 14.28 -47.32 -36.20
CA GLU A 286 13.15 -47.25 -35.28
C GLU A 286 13.61 -46.89 -33.87
N CYS A 287 12.85 -46.02 -33.19
CA CYS A 287 13.10 -45.76 -31.77
C CYS A 287 12.85 -47.00 -30.91
N LYS A 288 13.58 -47.11 -29.80
CA LYS A 288 13.38 -48.15 -28.77
C LYS A 288 11.95 -48.12 -28.22
N ASP A 289 11.44 -49.28 -27.79
CA ASP A 289 10.05 -49.41 -27.32
C ASP A 289 9.71 -48.51 -26.11
N ASN A 290 10.68 -48.27 -25.23
CA ASN A 290 10.51 -47.32 -24.12
C ASN A 290 10.32 -45.87 -24.60
N VAL A 291 10.99 -45.45 -25.67
CA VAL A 291 10.79 -44.14 -26.32
C VAL A 291 9.41 -44.08 -26.99
N LYS A 292 9.00 -45.16 -27.68
CA LYS A 292 7.65 -45.28 -28.27
C LYS A 292 6.56 -45.16 -27.19
N ASN A 293 6.75 -45.76 -26.01
CA ASN A 293 5.81 -45.64 -24.89
C ASN A 293 5.74 -44.20 -24.33
N ILE A 294 6.87 -43.48 -24.25
CA ILE A 294 6.87 -42.06 -23.83
C ILE A 294 6.12 -41.21 -24.86
N CYS A 295 6.36 -41.45 -26.15
CA CYS A 295 5.64 -40.80 -27.25
C CYS A 295 4.12 -41.04 -27.15
N GLU A 296 3.69 -42.25 -26.86
CA GLU A 296 2.28 -42.56 -26.64
C GLU A 296 1.69 -41.76 -25.46
N ASN A 297 2.40 -41.72 -24.32
CA ASN A 297 1.98 -40.96 -23.14
C ASN A 297 1.96 -39.44 -23.40
N PHE A 298 2.91 -38.93 -24.18
CA PHE A 298 2.91 -37.54 -24.64
C PHE A 298 1.63 -37.22 -25.40
N ILE A 299 1.26 -38.04 -26.40
CA ILE A 299 0.08 -37.82 -27.24
C ILE A 299 -1.20 -37.82 -26.39
N LYS A 300 -1.28 -38.70 -25.38
CA LYS A 300 -2.39 -38.73 -24.42
C LYS A 300 -2.47 -37.42 -23.62
N LEU A 301 -1.35 -36.95 -23.08
CA LEU A 301 -1.28 -35.70 -22.33
C LEU A 301 -1.63 -34.49 -23.21
N PHE A 302 -1.07 -34.42 -24.42
CA PHE A 302 -1.39 -33.40 -25.40
C PHE A 302 -2.88 -33.36 -25.72
N SER A 303 -3.50 -34.52 -25.97
CA SER A 303 -4.93 -34.59 -26.33
C SER A 303 -5.83 -34.01 -25.23
N LYS A 304 -5.53 -34.30 -23.96
CA LYS A 304 -6.26 -33.77 -22.81
C LYS A 304 -6.07 -32.26 -22.67
N LEU A 305 -4.84 -31.78 -22.83
CA LEU A 305 -4.52 -30.35 -22.74
C LEU A 305 -5.15 -29.57 -23.89
N TYR A 306 -5.06 -30.07 -25.12
CA TYR A 306 -5.61 -29.47 -26.33
C TYR A 306 -7.14 -29.30 -26.25
N LYS A 307 -7.88 -30.30 -25.75
CA LYS A 307 -9.33 -30.20 -25.55
C LYS A 307 -9.74 -29.10 -24.55
N THR A 308 -8.86 -28.78 -23.62
CA THR A 308 -9.16 -27.83 -22.53
C THR A 308 -9.04 -26.36 -23.00
N GLN A 309 -8.73 -26.09 -24.28
CA GLN A 309 -8.35 -24.75 -24.73
C GLN A 309 -9.47 -23.84 -25.26
N LYS A 310 -9.61 -22.68 -24.57
CA LYS A 310 -9.67 -21.35 -25.19
C LYS A 310 -8.62 -20.34 -24.65
N ASP A 311 -8.02 -20.54 -23.45
CA ASP A 311 -7.26 -19.46 -22.78
C ASP A 311 -5.84 -19.83 -22.22
N ILE A 312 -5.15 -20.88 -22.73
CA ILE A 312 -3.82 -21.30 -22.20
C ILE A 312 -2.76 -21.38 -23.30
N ASN A 313 -1.83 -20.42 -23.35
CA ASN A 313 -0.82 -20.32 -24.42
C ASN A 313 0.50 -21.10 -24.19
N TYR A 314 0.86 -21.49 -22.96
CA TYR A 314 2.21 -22.00 -22.65
C TYR A 314 2.37 -23.53 -22.57
N TYR A 315 1.29 -24.30 -22.71
CA TYR A 315 1.33 -25.76 -22.58
C TYR A 315 2.26 -26.48 -23.59
N PRO A 316 2.55 -25.98 -24.83
CA PRO A 316 3.51 -26.63 -25.72
C PRO A 316 4.95 -26.62 -25.18
N LEU A 317 5.34 -25.55 -24.49
CA LEU A 317 6.66 -25.43 -23.87
C LEU A 317 6.78 -26.38 -22.67
N TYR A 318 5.73 -26.49 -21.86
CA TYR A 318 5.67 -27.49 -20.79
C TYR A 318 5.76 -28.91 -21.35
N LEU A 319 5.03 -29.22 -22.42
CA LEU A 319 5.09 -30.51 -23.08
C LEU A 319 6.49 -30.85 -23.58
N ASN A 320 7.21 -29.87 -24.16
CA ASN A 320 8.60 -30.07 -24.56
C ASN A 320 9.51 -30.42 -23.36
N TYR A 321 9.38 -29.68 -22.26
CA TYR A 321 10.10 -29.99 -21.01
C TYR A 321 9.74 -31.38 -20.47
N TRP A 322 8.45 -31.71 -20.42
CA TRP A 322 7.94 -33.00 -19.94
C TRP A 322 8.54 -34.15 -20.75
N PHE A 323 8.54 -34.03 -22.08
CA PHE A 323 9.09 -35.06 -22.97
C PHE A 323 10.58 -35.28 -22.72
N ASN A 324 11.37 -34.21 -22.68
CA ASN A 324 12.80 -34.27 -22.37
C ASN A 324 13.06 -34.88 -20.98
N LYS A 325 12.26 -34.52 -19.97
CA LYS A 325 12.34 -35.10 -18.62
C LYS A 325 12.10 -36.61 -18.65
N LYS A 326 11.03 -37.08 -19.31
CA LYS A 326 10.72 -38.51 -19.44
C LYS A 326 11.78 -39.29 -20.21
N LEU A 327 12.32 -38.72 -21.28
CA LEU A 327 13.44 -39.33 -22.02
C LEU A 327 14.69 -39.45 -21.13
N LYS A 328 14.97 -38.46 -20.29
CA LYS A 328 16.12 -38.52 -19.37
C LYS A 328 15.92 -39.54 -18.24
N GLU A 329 14.69 -39.71 -17.74
CA GLU A 329 14.34 -40.71 -16.72
C GLU A 329 14.57 -42.17 -17.18
N ILE A 330 14.47 -42.47 -18.48
CA ILE A 330 14.73 -43.82 -19.02
C ILE A 330 16.22 -44.10 -19.32
N GLY A 331 17.12 -43.16 -19.02
CA GLY A 331 18.57 -43.39 -19.07
C GLY A 331 19.16 -43.57 -20.47
N ILE A 332 18.54 -43.01 -21.52
CA ILE A 332 19.11 -42.99 -22.87
C ILE A 332 20.20 -41.91 -23.01
N THR A 333 21.09 -42.08 -23.99
CA THR A 333 22.17 -41.11 -24.27
C THR A 333 21.62 -39.79 -24.80
N ASP A 334 22.40 -38.70 -24.68
CA ASP A 334 22.01 -37.39 -25.22
C ASP A 334 21.79 -37.42 -26.74
N THR A 335 22.60 -38.20 -27.46
CA THR A 335 22.42 -38.43 -28.90
C THR A 335 21.07 -39.08 -29.21
N GLU A 336 20.73 -40.16 -28.49
CA GLU A 336 19.43 -40.83 -28.64
C GLU A 336 18.26 -39.93 -28.25
N ARG A 337 18.43 -39.11 -27.21
CA ARG A 337 17.40 -38.13 -26.80
C ARG A 337 17.18 -37.08 -27.89
N LYS A 338 18.25 -36.58 -28.51
CA LYS A 338 18.18 -35.63 -29.62
C LYS A 338 17.46 -36.24 -30.82
N GLU A 339 17.83 -37.46 -31.21
CA GLU A 339 17.17 -38.20 -32.28
C GLU A 339 15.68 -38.46 -32.00
N ALA A 340 15.32 -38.78 -30.75
CA ALA A 340 13.93 -38.98 -30.34
C ALA A 340 13.11 -37.68 -30.40
N CYS A 341 13.68 -36.55 -29.97
CA CYS A 341 13.04 -35.23 -30.08
C CYS A 341 12.83 -34.81 -31.55
N GLU A 342 13.85 -35.00 -32.39
CA GLU A 342 13.75 -34.72 -33.84
C GLU A 342 12.71 -35.61 -34.51
N GLY A 343 12.74 -36.92 -34.24
CA GLY A 343 11.78 -37.89 -34.74
C GLY A 343 10.34 -37.53 -34.38
N PHE A 344 10.12 -37.12 -33.12
CA PHE A 344 8.79 -36.75 -32.66
C PHE A 344 8.32 -35.40 -33.20
N SER A 345 9.23 -34.43 -33.38
CA SER A 345 8.92 -33.15 -34.03
C SER A 345 8.43 -33.34 -35.47
N ASN A 346 9.00 -34.30 -36.20
CA ASN A 346 8.56 -34.64 -37.56
C ASN A 346 7.13 -35.17 -37.57
N ILE A 347 6.78 -36.07 -36.64
CA ILE A 347 5.39 -36.55 -36.49
C ILE A 347 4.42 -35.39 -36.20
N CYS A 348 4.81 -34.48 -35.29
CA CYS A 348 3.99 -33.31 -34.97
C CYS A 348 3.76 -32.41 -36.20
N SER A 349 4.69 -32.41 -37.15
CA SER A 349 4.64 -31.61 -38.38
C SER A 349 3.81 -32.25 -39.49
N GLU A 350 3.74 -33.58 -39.54
CA GLU A 350 2.94 -34.33 -40.52
C GLU A 350 1.46 -34.37 -40.13
N GLU A 351 1.15 -34.34 -38.84
CA GLU A 351 -0.22 -34.42 -38.32
C GLU A 351 -0.88 -33.04 -38.18
N ASN A 352 -1.84 -32.72 -39.07
CA ASN A 352 -2.54 -31.42 -39.13
C ASN A 352 -3.08 -30.91 -37.79
N LYS A 353 -3.49 -31.81 -36.89
CA LYS A 353 -4.04 -31.48 -35.56
C LYS A 353 -2.98 -31.25 -34.46
N MET A 354 -1.72 -31.66 -34.68
CA MET A 354 -0.58 -31.40 -33.78
C MET A 354 0.27 -30.20 -34.25
N SER A 355 -0.20 -29.47 -35.28
CA SER A 355 0.49 -28.33 -35.88
C SER A 355 0.90 -27.24 -34.88
N ILE A 356 0.21 -27.08 -33.75
CA ILE A 356 0.59 -26.16 -32.67
C ILE A 356 1.90 -26.54 -31.96
N LEU A 357 2.30 -27.81 -32.02
CA LEU A 357 3.55 -28.34 -31.48
C LEU A 357 4.71 -28.28 -32.48
N LYS A 358 4.43 -27.90 -33.73
CA LYS A 358 5.44 -27.78 -34.77
C LYS A 358 6.55 -26.83 -34.33
N ASP A 359 7.80 -27.26 -34.47
CA ASP A 359 9.01 -26.53 -34.06
C ASP A 359 9.08 -26.19 -32.56
N LYS A 360 8.14 -26.66 -31.73
CA LYS A 360 8.14 -26.46 -30.27
C LYS A 360 8.76 -27.62 -29.51
N ILE A 361 8.72 -28.83 -30.08
CA ILE A 361 9.38 -30.01 -29.51
C ILE A 361 10.81 -30.06 -30.02
N HIS A 362 11.77 -29.97 -29.10
CA HIS A 362 13.19 -29.99 -29.39
C HIS A 362 13.98 -30.51 -28.19
N TYR A 363 15.21 -30.96 -28.46
CA TYR A 363 16.15 -31.33 -27.42
C TYR A 363 16.48 -30.15 -26.52
N ILE A 364 16.36 -30.32 -25.20
CA ILE A 364 16.78 -29.33 -24.21
C ILE A 364 18.20 -29.68 -23.74
N GLU A 365 19.10 -28.71 -23.86
CA GLU A 365 20.48 -28.87 -23.38
C GLU A 365 20.54 -29.07 -21.87
N ASP A 366 21.55 -29.81 -21.41
CA ASP A 366 21.68 -30.22 -20.01
C ASP A 366 21.73 -29.06 -19.01
N ASN A 367 22.35 -27.93 -19.40
CA ASN A 367 22.40 -26.73 -18.57
C ASN A 367 21.00 -26.12 -18.36
N ASP A 368 20.23 -25.98 -19.44
CA ASP A 368 18.88 -25.42 -19.38
C ASP A 368 17.89 -26.40 -18.76
N TYR A 369 18.05 -27.70 -19.01
CA TYR A 369 17.29 -28.74 -18.33
C TYR A 369 17.49 -28.67 -16.81
N LYS A 370 18.74 -28.48 -16.33
CA LYS A 370 19.03 -28.35 -14.90
C LYS A 370 18.30 -27.15 -14.27
N LYS A 371 18.36 -25.98 -14.92
CA LYS A 371 17.65 -24.75 -14.51
C LYS A 371 16.13 -24.96 -14.49
N MET A 372 15.57 -25.55 -15.55
CA MET A 372 14.15 -25.88 -15.64
C MET A 372 13.73 -26.88 -14.56
N ASN A 373 14.54 -27.90 -14.25
CA ASN A 373 14.22 -28.89 -13.24
C ASN A 373 14.22 -28.30 -11.82
N ILE A 374 15.11 -27.35 -11.52
CA ILE A 374 15.07 -26.59 -10.26
C ILE A 374 13.74 -25.85 -10.11
N LEU A 375 13.33 -25.12 -11.16
CA LEU A 375 12.04 -24.43 -11.16
C LEU A 375 10.88 -25.43 -11.06
N TYR A 376 10.96 -26.56 -11.76
CA TYR A 376 9.95 -27.61 -11.66
C TYR A 376 9.76 -28.08 -10.22
N ASP A 377 10.86 -28.43 -9.54
CA ASP A 377 10.81 -28.91 -8.15
C ASP A 377 10.24 -27.85 -7.21
N MET A 378 10.58 -26.58 -7.43
CA MET A 378 10.04 -25.44 -6.68
C MET A 378 8.53 -25.27 -6.89
N TYR A 379 8.05 -25.28 -8.14
CA TYR A 379 6.63 -25.15 -8.47
C TYR A 379 5.80 -26.35 -8.02
N ASP A 380 6.35 -27.56 -8.11
CA ASP A 380 5.69 -28.79 -7.65
C ASP A 380 5.46 -28.74 -6.12
N ASN A 381 6.50 -28.42 -5.34
CA ASN A 381 6.39 -28.29 -3.90
C ASN A 381 5.51 -27.10 -3.48
N TYR A 382 5.59 -25.97 -4.19
CA TYR A 382 4.65 -24.86 -4.01
C TYR A 382 3.20 -25.29 -4.24
N ASN A 383 2.91 -26.09 -5.28
CA ASN A 383 1.57 -26.56 -5.56
C ASN A 383 1.08 -27.59 -4.54
N LYS A 384 1.97 -28.44 -4.00
CA LYS A 384 1.66 -29.32 -2.87
C LYS A 384 1.28 -28.54 -1.61
N ILE A 385 2.02 -27.48 -1.28
CA ILE A 385 1.64 -26.56 -0.17
C ILE A 385 0.28 -25.92 -0.46
N LYS A 386 0.04 -25.47 -1.71
CA LYS A 386 -1.17 -24.74 -2.08
C LYS A 386 -2.43 -25.61 -2.11
N ARG A 387 -2.35 -26.81 -2.69
CA ARG A 387 -3.53 -27.61 -3.07
C ARG A 387 -3.75 -28.88 -2.25
N GLN A 388 -2.71 -29.43 -1.61
CA GLN A 388 -2.84 -30.74 -0.97
C GLN A 388 -3.69 -30.63 0.30
N GLU A 389 -4.84 -31.32 0.28
CA GLU A 389 -5.65 -31.57 1.47
C GLU A 389 -5.05 -32.79 2.17
N PHE A 390 -4.63 -32.63 3.43
CA PHE A 390 -4.03 -33.72 4.20
C PHE A 390 -5.12 -34.32 5.10
N GLU A 391 -5.44 -35.59 4.90
CA GLU A 391 -6.56 -36.26 5.58
C GLU A 391 -6.30 -36.65 7.05
N THR A 392 -5.28 -36.10 7.73
CA THR A 392 -4.92 -36.55 9.09
C THR A 392 -4.36 -35.43 9.98
N SER A 393 -4.30 -35.71 11.29
CA SER A 393 -3.97 -34.83 12.43
C SER A 393 -3.03 -33.64 12.14
N GLU A 394 -3.30 -32.50 12.79
CA GLU A 394 -2.60 -31.20 12.64
C GLU A 394 -1.05 -31.28 12.64
N ASN A 395 -0.45 -32.20 13.41
CA ASN A 395 1.00 -32.42 13.44
C ASN A 395 1.57 -32.98 12.12
N TYR A 396 0.84 -33.86 11.43
CA TYR A 396 1.26 -34.44 10.15
C TYR A 396 1.23 -33.39 9.04
N THR A 397 0.15 -32.61 8.98
CA THR A 397 0.00 -31.47 8.07
C THR A 397 1.13 -30.46 8.24
N THR A 398 1.44 -30.08 9.49
CA THR A 398 2.54 -29.16 9.81
C THR A 398 3.88 -29.70 9.32
N GLY A 399 4.16 -30.99 9.56
CA GLY A 399 5.38 -31.66 9.10
C GLY A 399 5.53 -31.63 7.57
N LYS A 400 4.46 -31.95 6.83
CA LYS A 400 4.47 -31.97 5.36
C LYS A 400 4.60 -30.58 4.73
N CYS A 401 3.86 -29.60 5.23
CA CYS A 401 3.98 -28.21 4.78
C CYS A 401 5.42 -27.68 4.98
N LEU A 402 6.03 -27.98 6.14
CA LEU A 402 7.40 -27.59 6.41
C LEU A 402 8.41 -28.31 5.49
N GLU A 403 8.23 -29.61 5.26
CA GLU A 403 9.04 -30.42 4.33
C GLU A 403 9.05 -29.80 2.93
N TYR A 404 7.88 -29.57 2.34
CA TYR A 404 7.77 -28.93 1.03
C TYR A 404 8.36 -27.52 1.01
N SER A 405 8.17 -26.76 2.09
CA SER A 405 8.73 -25.41 2.20
C SER A 405 10.26 -25.41 2.18
N LYS A 406 10.90 -26.40 2.80
CA LYS A 406 12.35 -26.57 2.85
C LYS A 406 12.88 -26.93 1.46
N VAL A 407 12.21 -27.81 0.73
CA VAL A 407 12.59 -28.14 -0.65
C VAL A 407 12.57 -26.89 -1.54
N CYS A 408 11.53 -26.04 -1.42
CA CYS A 408 11.49 -24.76 -2.14
C CYS A 408 12.69 -23.87 -1.80
N LEU A 409 13.06 -23.76 -0.52
CA LEU A 409 14.23 -22.97 -0.10
C LEU A 409 15.54 -23.55 -0.64
N GLU A 410 15.75 -24.86 -0.50
CA GLU A 410 16.95 -25.55 -0.96
C GLU A 410 17.14 -25.38 -2.47
N LYS A 411 16.09 -25.62 -3.26
CA LYS A 411 16.12 -25.46 -4.72
C LYS A 411 16.26 -24.01 -5.16
N TYR A 412 15.64 -23.08 -4.43
CA TYR A 412 15.81 -21.66 -4.71
C TYR A 412 17.26 -21.20 -4.49
N MET A 413 17.89 -21.64 -3.40
CA MET A 413 19.32 -21.37 -3.14
C MET A 413 20.24 -22.01 -4.19
N GLU A 414 19.93 -23.24 -4.62
CA GLU A 414 20.63 -23.90 -5.73
C GLU A 414 20.52 -23.08 -7.02
N GLY A 415 19.33 -22.55 -7.32
CA GLY A 415 19.07 -21.67 -8.45
C GLY A 415 19.87 -20.37 -8.41
N ILE A 416 19.90 -19.70 -7.25
CA ILE A 416 20.69 -18.47 -7.05
C ILE A 416 22.18 -18.74 -7.34
N LYS A 417 22.72 -19.86 -6.84
CA LYS A 417 24.11 -20.24 -7.09
C LYS A 417 24.39 -20.42 -8.58
N ILE A 418 23.53 -21.16 -9.29
CA ILE A 418 23.67 -21.39 -10.74
C ILE A 418 23.55 -20.09 -11.53
N TYR A 419 22.69 -19.16 -11.11
CA TYR A 419 22.61 -17.85 -11.72
C TYR A 419 23.94 -17.10 -11.65
N TYR A 420 24.56 -17.01 -10.46
CA TYR A 420 25.83 -16.31 -10.30
C TYR A 420 27.01 -17.01 -11.01
N GLU A 421 26.93 -18.32 -11.26
CA GLU A 421 27.95 -19.05 -12.01
C GLU A 421 27.83 -18.91 -13.54
N ASN A 422 26.62 -18.67 -14.06
CA ASN A 422 26.33 -18.74 -15.51
C ASN A 422 25.76 -17.45 -16.11
N GLU A 423 25.43 -16.46 -15.30
CA GLU A 423 24.94 -15.13 -15.68
C GLU A 423 23.67 -15.09 -16.55
N ASP A 424 22.77 -16.08 -16.41
CA ASP A 424 21.54 -16.18 -17.21
C ASP A 424 20.41 -15.28 -16.65
N SER A 425 20.18 -14.14 -17.30
CA SER A 425 19.16 -13.16 -16.90
C SER A 425 17.73 -13.69 -16.97
N GLN A 426 17.40 -14.55 -17.94
CA GLN A 426 16.06 -15.15 -18.01
C GLN A 426 15.82 -16.10 -16.84
N PHE A 427 16.85 -16.81 -16.38
CA PHE A 427 16.76 -17.66 -15.20
C PHE A 427 16.61 -16.84 -13.91
N TYR A 428 17.33 -15.71 -13.79
CA TYR A 428 17.15 -14.75 -12.70
C TYR A 428 15.71 -14.25 -12.59
N ASP A 429 15.13 -13.84 -13.71
CA ASP A 429 13.74 -13.37 -13.76
C ASP A 429 12.77 -14.46 -13.26
N ALA A 430 12.95 -15.70 -13.72
CA ALA A 430 12.10 -16.83 -13.34
C ALA A 430 12.20 -17.15 -11.83
N LEU A 431 13.41 -17.09 -11.25
CA LEU A 431 13.62 -17.23 -9.81
C LEU A 431 12.88 -16.13 -9.03
N ASN A 432 12.96 -14.88 -9.49
CA ASN A 432 12.27 -13.77 -8.84
C ASN A 432 10.74 -13.88 -8.93
N VAL A 433 10.20 -14.28 -10.08
CA VAL A 433 8.78 -14.56 -10.24
C VAL A 433 8.33 -15.61 -9.22
N PHE A 434 9.06 -16.72 -9.10
CA PHE A 434 8.73 -17.75 -8.12
C PHE A 434 8.79 -17.24 -6.67
N ARG A 435 9.85 -16.50 -6.29
CA ARG A 435 9.98 -15.95 -4.93
C ARG A 435 8.74 -15.15 -4.52
N ILE A 436 8.25 -14.33 -5.44
CA ILE A 436 7.08 -13.50 -5.21
C ILE A 436 5.81 -14.35 -5.07
N LEU A 437 5.65 -15.38 -5.92
CA LEU A 437 4.54 -16.33 -5.80
C LEU A 437 4.55 -17.06 -4.45
N TYR A 438 5.74 -17.49 -4.01
CA TYR A 438 5.93 -18.26 -2.79
C TYR A 438 5.64 -17.43 -1.53
N ARG A 439 5.99 -16.13 -1.49
CA ARG A 439 5.72 -15.23 -0.35
C ARG A 439 4.25 -15.28 0.11
N ASN A 440 3.33 -15.48 -0.84
CA ASN A 440 1.89 -15.44 -0.59
C ASN A 440 1.25 -16.85 -0.49
N VAL A 441 2.04 -17.93 -0.50
CA VAL A 441 1.49 -19.30 -0.53
C VAL A 441 0.71 -19.67 0.73
N LYS A 442 1.09 -19.13 1.88
CA LYS A 442 0.46 -19.40 3.19
C LYS A 442 -1.02 -19.01 3.20
N GLY A 443 -1.34 -17.80 2.72
CA GLY A 443 -2.73 -17.31 2.63
C GLY A 443 -3.59 -18.01 1.57
N ARG A 444 -2.96 -18.80 0.67
CA ARG A 444 -3.64 -19.54 -0.39
C ARG A 444 -3.87 -21.01 -0.07
N SER A 445 -3.20 -21.53 0.96
CA SER A 445 -3.26 -22.93 1.34
C SER A 445 -4.39 -23.13 2.34
N LYS A 446 -5.28 -24.11 2.08
CA LYS A 446 -6.28 -24.53 3.06
C LYS A 446 -5.63 -25.21 4.26
N SER A 447 -4.60 -26.02 4.03
CA SER A 447 -4.01 -26.90 5.05
C SER A 447 -2.79 -26.28 5.76
N CYS A 448 -2.03 -25.41 5.11
CA CYS A 448 -0.78 -24.85 5.64
C CYS A 448 -0.95 -23.45 6.26
N ILE A 449 -2.18 -22.99 6.49
CA ILE A 449 -2.46 -21.61 6.92
C ILE A 449 -1.82 -21.25 8.28
N ASN A 450 -1.70 -22.20 9.20
CA ASN A 450 -1.12 -22.00 10.53
C ASN A 450 0.35 -22.43 10.64
N VAL A 451 0.99 -22.82 9.52
CA VAL A 451 2.38 -23.31 9.52
C VAL A 451 3.35 -22.17 9.23
N THR A 452 4.48 -22.15 9.93
CA THR A 452 5.59 -21.24 9.62
C THR A 452 6.45 -21.85 8.50
N LEU A 453 6.27 -21.37 7.27
CA LEU A 453 7.00 -21.84 6.10
C LEU A 453 8.40 -21.22 6.02
N SER A 454 9.34 -21.94 5.42
CA SER A 454 10.72 -21.47 5.17
C SER A 454 10.72 -20.21 4.29
N LYS A 455 11.37 -19.13 4.72
CA LYS A 455 11.41 -17.87 3.94
C LYS A 455 12.46 -17.96 2.83
N LEU A 456 12.12 -17.50 1.63
CA LEU A 456 13.06 -17.37 0.53
C LEU A 456 13.80 -16.02 0.61
N PRO A 457 15.14 -15.99 0.55
CA PRO A 457 15.90 -14.74 0.59
C PRO A 457 15.65 -13.88 -0.65
N GLN A 458 15.95 -12.59 -0.55
CA GLN A 458 16.08 -11.73 -1.72
C GLN A 458 17.54 -11.77 -2.22
N PHE A 459 17.73 -11.72 -3.53
CA PHE A 459 19.05 -11.64 -4.16
C PHE A 459 19.01 -10.64 -5.32
N ILE A 460 20.15 -10.04 -5.63
CA ILE A 460 20.30 -8.95 -6.61
C ILE A 460 20.87 -9.46 -7.92
N SER A 461 20.52 -8.79 -9.02
CA SER A 461 21.07 -9.12 -10.34
C SER A 461 22.58 -8.80 -10.40
N LEU A 462 23.30 -9.45 -11.32
CA LEU A 462 24.68 -9.12 -11.64
C LEU A 462 24.82 -7.70 -12.18
N GLU A 463 23.79 -7.16 -12.84
CA GLU A 463 23.78 -5.76 -13.27
C GLU A 463 23.70 -4.80 -12.07
N GLU A 464 22.92 -5.13 -11.05
CA GLU A 464 22.88 -4.40 -9.77
C GLU A 464 24.19 -4.56 -8.98
N LEU A 465 24.79 -5.75 -8.99
CA LEU A 465 26.09 -6.00 -8.36
C LEU A 465 27.22 -5.24 -9.08
N ASN A 466 27.16 -5.14 -10.40
CA ASN A 466 28.10 -4.38 -11.22
C ASN A 466 27.85 -2.87 -11.14
N LYS A 467 26.63 -2.41 -10.84
CA LYS A 467 26.33 -1.03 -10.44
C LYS A 467 26.78 -0.72 -9.00
N GLN A 468 27.16 -1.73 -8.21
CA GLN A 468 27.80 -1.58 -6.89
C GLN A 468 29.35 -1.52 -6.95
N ASN A 469 29.95 -1.57 -8.16
CA ASN A 469 31.37 -1.27 -8.40
C ASN A 469 31.84 0.22 -8.33
N PRO A 470 31.06 1.23 -7.93
CA PRO A 470 31.56 2.57 -7.56
C PRO A 470 32.39 2.62 -6.26
N LYS A 471 32.49 1.51 -5.51
CA LYS A 471 33.06 1.53 -4.15
C LYS A 471 34.51 2.00 -4.05
N LYS A 472 35.37 1.85 -5.06
CA LYS A 472 36.79 2.24 -4.91
C LYS A 472 36.99 3.75 -4.81
N GLU A 473 36.33 4.53 -5.66
CA GLU A 473 36.39 6.00 -5.65
C GLU A 473 35.74 6.58 -4.38
N ILE A 474 34.62 5.99 -3.95
CA ILE A 474 33.94 6.35 -2.70
C ILE A 474 34.80 6.03 -1.47
N ILE A 475 35.50 4.89 -1.46
CA ILE A 475 36.41 4.52 -0.38
C ILE A 475 37.54 5.55 -0.29
N GLU A 476 38.16 5.91 -1.42
CA GLU A 476 39.24 6.92 -1.45
C GLU A 476 38.75 8.30 -0.97
N GLU A 477 37.55 8.73 -1.40
CA GLU A 477 36.92 9.97 -0.94
C GLU A 477 36.61 9.93 0.57
N CYS A 478 35.96 8.87 1.07
CA CYS A 478 35.68 8.70 2.49
C CYS A 478 36.95 8.59 3.35
N GLU A 479 38.05 8.07 2.79
CA GLU A 479 39.36 8.05 3.46
C GLU A 479 40.01 9.43 3.52
N SER A 480 39.72 10.30 2.55
CA SER A 480 40.22 11.67 2.50
C SER A 480 39.50 12.63 3.47
N ILE A 481 38.27 12.29 3.91
CA ILE A 481 37.50 13.09 4.87
C ILE A 481 38.10 12.94 6.28
N THR A 482 38.98 13.87 6.67
CA THR A 482 39.58 13.88 8.02
C THR A 482 38.67 14.53 9.05
N ALA A 483 38.87 14.20 10.34
CA ALA A 483 38.15 14.81 11.47
C ALA A 483 38.25 16.35 11.51
N ASN A 484 39.32 16.89 10.89
CA ASN A 484 39.66 18.31 10.79
C ASN A 484 39.20 18.97 9.48
N THR A 485 38.35 18.33 8.67
CA THR A 485 37.59 19.05 7.65
C THR A 485 36.64 19.99 8.40
N SER A 486 37.15 21.16 8.74
CA SER A 486 36.41 22.23 9.37
C SER A 486 35.29 22.59 8.40
N VAL A 487 34.07 22.13 8.69
CA VAL A 487 32.90 22.92 8.31
C VAL A 487 33.17 24.28 8.94
N ALA A 488 33.41 25.27 8.09
CA ALA A 488 33.95 26.54 8.50
C ALA A 488 33.10 27.08 9.65
N THR A 489 33.67 27.14 10.85
CA THR A 489 33.13 27.94 11.93
C THR A 489 33.43 29.38 11.55
N ILE A 490 32.58 29.96 10.70
CA ILE A 490 32.46 31.40 10.54
C ILE A 490 31.33 31.77 11.49
N ASN A 491 31.66 32.11 12.74
CA ASN A 491 31.69 33.49 13.22
C ASN A 491 30.48 34.30 12.73
N GLU A 492 29.62 34.70 13.67
CA GLU A 492 28.60 35.77 13.55
C GLU A 492 27.21 35.42 12.96
N ARG A 493 26.46 34.47 13.55
CA ARG A 493 24.98 34.53 13.46
C ARG A 493 24.24 34.55 14.79
N ASN A 494 24.62 33.71 15.76
CA ASN A 494 24.05 33.81 17.10
C ASN A 494 24.98 34.62 18.01
N ILE A 495 24.72 35.93 18.12
CA ILE A 495 25.45 36.85 19.00
C ILE A 495 25.40 36.47 20.50
N TYR A 496 24.60 35.46 20.85
CA TYR A 496 24.42 34.95 22.21
C TYR A 496 25.09 33.60 22.46
N GLU A 497 25.72 32.98 21.46
CA GLU A 497 26.37 31.68 21.62
C GLU A 497 27.48 31.69 22.68
N ASP A 498 28.18 32.83 22.82
CA ASP A 498 29.16 33.05 23.89
C ASP A 498 28.61 32.89 25.31
N ILE A 499 27.30 33.07 25.52
CA ILE A 499 26.67 32.92 26.84
C ILE A 499 26.77 31.46 27.31
N PHE A 500 26.79 30.52 26.36
CA PHE A 500 26.74 29.09 26.63
C PHE A 500 28.09 28.38 26.59
N LYS A 501 29.15 29.06 26.12
CA LYS A 501 30.46 28.43 25.86
C LYS A 501 31.06 27.71 27.06
N ASP A 502 30.77 28.17 28.28
CA ASP A 502 31.29 27.60 29.52
C ASP A 502 30.35 26.56 30.17
N PHE A 503 29.17 26.30 29.60
CA PHE A 503 28.17 25.37 30.16
C PHE A 503 28.39 23.93 29.69
N SER A 504 28.12 22.98 30.59
CA SER A 504 28.27 21.54 30.33
C SER A 504 27.39 21.05 29.19
N GLU A 505 26.18 21.60 29.07
CA GLU A 505 25.17 21.22 28.08
C GLU A 505 25.61 21.62 26.67
N TYR A 506 26.14 22.83 26.50
CA TYR A 506 26.71 23.30 25.23
C TYR A 506 27.92 22.45 24.78
N GLY A 507 28.69 21.92 25.73
CA GLY A 507 29.80 20.99 25.47
C GLY A 507 29.39 19.69 24.75
N LYS A 508 28.10 19.35 24.65
CA LYS A 508 27.61 18.18 23.89
C LYS A 508 27.75 18.36 22.38
N TYR A 509 27.53 19.57 21.85
CA TYR A 509 27.74 19.86 20.43
C TYR A 509 29.20 19.69 20.01
N LYS A 510 30.12 20.13 20.87
CA LYS A 510 31.56 19.96 20.67
C LYS A 510 31.95 18.48 20.53
N LYS A 511 31.37 17.59 21.33
CA LYS A 511 31.62 16.14 21.23
C LYS A 511 31.14 15.53 19.91
N LEU A 512 30.01 16.01 19.37
CA LEU A 512 29.53 15.60 18.05
C LEU A 512 30.47 16.09 16.93
N ASN A 513 31.06 17.28 17.09
CA ASN A 513 32.01 17.85 16.14
C ASN A 513 33.37 17.15 16.12
N GLU A 514 33.89 16.79 17.29
CA GLU A 514 35.20 16.16 17.49
C GLU A 514 35.23 14.67 17.10
N ARG A 515 34.06 14.06 16.87
CA ARG A 515 33.98 12.65 16.54
C ARG A 515 34.61 12.34 15.18
N PRO A 516 35.46 11.30 15.07
CA PRO A 516 35.99 10.86 13.79
C PRO A 516 34.88 10.27 12.91
N VAL A 517 35.04 10.41 11.59
CA VAL A 517 34.19 9.77 10.59
C VAL A 517 34.40 8.27 10.64
N ASP A 518 33.29 7.54 10.72
CA ASP A 518 33.22 6.11 10.53
C ASP A 518 33.25 5.83 9.01
N LYS A 519 34.40 5.35 8.54
CA LYS A 519 34.65 5.09 7.12
C LYS A 519 33.66 4.09 6.51
N ILE A 520 33.21 3.11 7.30
CA ILE A 520 32.27 2.09 6.84
C ILE A 520 30.90 2.72 6.64
N MET A 521 30.46 3.55 7.60
CA MET A 521 29.20 4.29 7.48
C MET A 521 29.24 5.27 6.30
N CYS A 522 30.35 6.01 6.14
CA CYS A 522 30.53 6.90 4.99
C CYS A 522 30.42 6.15 3.66
N THR A 523 31.17 5.04 3.51
CA THR A 523 31.22 4.28 2.26
C THR A 523 29.86 3.66 1.90
N ASN A 524 29.10 3.21 2.90
CA ASN A 524 27.84 2.51 2.67
C ASN A 524 26.66 3.46 2.40
N TYR A 525 26.70 4.69 2.90
CA TYR A 525 25.53 5.56 2.90
C TYR A 525 25.74 6.92 2.22
N CYS A 526 26.97 7.40 2.03
CA CYS A 526 27.23 8.77 1.57
C CYS A 526 27.57 8.92 0.08
N GLU A 527 27.43 7.87 -0.73
CA GLU A 527 27.77 7.88 -2.17
C GLU A 527 27.17 9.07 -2.92
N LYS A 528 25.85 9.27 -2.80
CA LYS A 528 25.16 10.36 -3.49
C LYS A 528 25.57 11.73 -2.95
N CYS A 529 25.76 11.87 -1.63
CA CYS A 529 26.31 13.10 -1.05
C CYS A 529 27.69 13.44 -1.64
N ILE A 530 28.57 12.45 -1.82
CA ILE A 530 29.90 12.64 -2.41
C ILE A 530 29.77 13.17 -3.85
N SER A 531 28.87 12.59 -4.65
CA SER A 531 28.62 13.06 -6.02
C SER A 531 28.06 14.49 -6.08
N LEU A 532 27.31 14.91 -5.06
CA LEU A 532 26.66 16.22 -4.97
C LEU A 532 27.59 17.32 -4.44
N ASP A 533 28.77 16.98 -3.93
CA ASP A 533 29.69 17.94 -3.29
C ASP A 533 30.17 19.04 -4.24
N ASN A 534 30.31 18.74 -5.53
CA ASN A 534 30.64 19.74 -6.53
C ASN A 534 29.56 20.83 -6.67
N LYS A 535 28.29 20.46 -6.46
CA LYS A 535 27.15 21.39 -6.52
C LYS A 535 26.92 22.07 -5.17
N TYR A 536 27.21 21.36 -4.09
CA TYR A 536 26.96 21.79 -2.72
C TYR A 536 28.22 21.57 -1.87
N PRO A 537 29.22 22.46 -1.98
CA PRO A 537 30.52 22.27 -1.35
C PRO A 537 30.39 22.03 0.16
N GLY A 538 30.96 20.92 0.63
CA GLY A 538 30.97 20.53 2.05
C GLY A 538 29.88 19.52 2.43
N ILE A 539 28.92 19.22 1.55
CA ILE A 539 27.87 18.24 1.82
C ILE A 539 28.43 16.84 2.05
N LYS A 540 29.53 16.45 1.36
CA LYS A 540 30.14 15.12 1.59
C LYS A 540 30.68 14.98 3.01
N GLY A 541 31.28 16.05 3.53
CA GLY A 541 31.81 16.09 4.89
C GLY A 541 30.70 16.06 5.94
N PHE A 542 29.64 16.85 5.74
CA PHE A 542 28.45 16.82 6.60
C PHE A 542 27.83 15.42 6.65
N CYS A 543 27.57 14.84 5.47
CA CYS A 543 26.89 13.57 5.31
C CYS A 543 27.66 12.43 6.00
N ALA A 544 28.98 12.40 5.82
CA ALA A 544 29.86 11.43 6.49
C ALA A 544 29.83 11.59 8.02
N LYS A 545 29.91 12.83 8.55
CA LYS A 545 29.82 13.07 10.00
C LYS A 545 28.46 12.72 10.57
N MET A 546 27.37 13.08 9.89
CA MET A 546 26.00 12.76 10.30
C MET A 546 25.79 11.25 10.39
N ALA A 547 26.14 10.51 9.35
CA ALA A 547 26.02 9.04 9.35
C ALA A 547 26.80 8.40 10.51
N SER A 548 28.02 8.89 10.75
CA SER A 548 28.89 8.43 11.83
C SER A 548 28.33 8.73 13.22
N ASN A 549 27.83 9.95 13.44
CA ASN A 549 27.25 10.38 14.70
C ASN A 549 25.93 9.67 14.99
N LEU A 550 25.07 9.50 13.99
CA LEU A 550 23.81 8.77 14.12
C LEU A 550 24.04 7.31 14.52
N LYS A 551 24.93 6.60 13.82
CA LYS A 551 25.24 5.20 14.15
C LYS A 551 25.76 5.05 15.58
N ASN A 552 26.58 5.99 16.01
CA ASN A 552 27.41 5.80 17.18
C ASN A 552 27.04 6.71 18.37
N LEU A 553 25.89 7.40 18.32
CA LEU A 553 25.46 8.38 19.32
C LEU A 553 25.55 7.84 20.76
N TYR A 554 25.22 6.57 20.96
CA TYR A 554 25.20 5.93 22.28
C TYR A 554 26.58 5.64 22.86
N SER A 555 27.59 5.53 22.00
CA SER A 555 28.98 5.32 22.40
C SER A 555 29.72 6.61 22.82
N ILE A 556 29.10 7.79 22.69
CA ILE A 556 29.71 9.05 23.11
C ILE A 556 29.75 9.11 24.64
N GLN A 557 30.96 9.12 25.21
CA GLN A 557 31.17 9.24 26.65
C GLN A 557 30.73 10.63 27.16
N ASN A 558 30.21 10.67 28.39
CA ASN A 558 29.76 11.89 29.06
C ASN A 558 28.68 12.66 28.27
N MET A 559 27.95 11.99 27.36
CA MET A 559 26.71 12.51 26.74
C MET A 559 25.52 12.05 27.60
N GLU A 560 25.56 12.38 28.89
CA GLU A 560 24.53 12.00 29.86
C GLU A 560 23.18 12.64 29.49
N GLY A 561 22.09 11.94 29.81
CA GLY A 561 20.73 12.32 29.43
C GLY A 561 19.93 11.13 28.91
N THR A 562 18.63 11.33 28.70
CA THR A 562 17.76 10.30 28.13
C THR A 562 18.06 10.09 26.64
N HIS A 563 17.57 8.98 26.07
CA HIS A 563 17.53 8.75 24.62
C HIS A 563 17.05 10.00 23.88
N PHE A 564 15.95 10.57 24.40
CA PHE A 564 15.30 11.73 23.84
C PHE A 564 16.24 12.95 23.79
N ASN A 565 16.93 13.26 24.89
CA ASN A 565 17.92 14.33 24.92
C ASN A 565 19.02 14.09 23.86
N ARG A 566 19.59 12.87 23.78
CA ARG A 566 20.67 12.61 22.82
C ARG A 566 20.23 12.86 21.38
N CYS A 567 19.01 12.44 21.03
CA CYS A 567 18.47 12.68 19.70
C CYS A 567 18.21 14.17 19.44
N SER A 568 17.69 14.94 20.40
CA SER A 568 17.49 16.39 20.20
C SER A 568 18.81 17.12 19.94
N TYR A 569 19.88 16.80 20.68
CA TYR A 569 21.22 17.35 20.39
C TYR A 569 21.72 16.96 19.00
N LEU A 570 21.52 15.71 18.56
CA LEU A 570 21.93 15.28 17.21
C LEU A 570 21.14 16.00 16.12
N THR A 571 19.82 16.19 16.31
CA THR A 571 18.95 16.92 15.38
C THR A 571 19.42 18.36 15.19
N TYR A 572 19.54 19.13 16.28
CA TYR A 572 19.90 20.54 16.19
C TYR A 572 21.37 20.77 15.83
N TRP A 573 22.25 19.83 16.18
CA TRP A 573 23.61 19.79 15.64
C TRP A 573 23.61 19.63 14.12
N SER A 574 22.77 18.73 13.60
CA SER A 574 22.67 18.48 12.16
C SER A 574 22.11 19.69 11.42
N TYR A 575 21.06 20.31 11.95
CA TYR A 575 20.47 21.53 11.38
C TYR A 575 21.46 22.69 11.37
N ASP A 576 22.16 22.94 12.48
CA ASP A 576 23.17 24.00 12.54
C ASP A 576 24.29 23.77 11.54
N LEU A 577 24.82 22.54 11.49
CA LEU A 577 25.94 22.21 10.61
C LEU A 577 25.56 22.27 9.12
N ILE A 578 24.36 21.79 8.75
CA ILE A 578 23.90 21.84 7.35
C ILE A 578 23.58 23.27 6.93
N MET A 579 22.95 24.07 7.79
CA MET A 579 22.73 25.49 7.55
C MET A 579 24.06 26.19 7.33
N ASN A 580 25.07 25.94 8.17
CA ASN A 580 26.38 26.56 8.01
C ASN A 580 27.13 26.07 6.76
N THR A 581 26.95 24.81 6.37
CA THR A 581 27.58 24.24 5.17
C THR A 581 26.99 24.81 3.88
N LEU A 582 25.66 25.01 3.84
CA LEU A 582 24.91 25.28 2.60
C LEU A 582 24.27 26.67 2.52
N ASN A 583 24.56 27.55 3.47
CA ASN A 583 24.02 28.91 3.48
C ASN A 583 24.57 29.74 2.31
N SER A 584 23.98 29.57 1.14
CA SER A 584 23.95 30.59 0.11
C SER A 584 23.02 31.70 0.62
N SER A 585 23.45 32.96 0.53
CA SER A 585 22.66 34.13 0.95
C SER A 585 21.38 34.37 0.13
N VAL A 586 20.87 33.35 -0.57
CA VAL A 586 19.84 33.42 -1.62
C VAL A 586 18.58 32.62 -1.27
N ASN A 587 18.69 31.51 -0.50
CA ASN A 587 17.55 30.63 -0.18
C ASN A 587 17.43 30.33 1.32
N ASN A 588 16.20 30.42 1.85
CA ASN A 588 15.88 30.14 3.26
C ASN A 588 15.51 28.68 3.53
N THR A 589 15.61 27.80 2.54
CA THR A 589 15.25 26.38 2.64
C THR A 589 16.35 25.51 2.04
N LEU A 590 16.43 24.26 2.51
CA LEU A 590 17.34 23.28 1.94
C LEU A 590 16.80 22.80 0.59
N ASP A 591 17.69 22.70 -0.41
CA ASP A 591 17.33 22.16 -1.72
C ASP A 591 16.78 20.73 -1.60
N GLU A 592 15.67 20.46 -2.29
CA GLU A 592 14.91 19.21 -2.17
C GLU A 592 15.75 17.97 -2.50
N SER A 593 16.71 18.10 -3.42
CA SER A 593 17.59 16.98 -3.76
C SER A 593 18.52 16.59 -2.61
N ILE A 594 18.97 17.57 -1.82
CA ILE A 594 19.81 17.31 -0.64
C ILE A 594 18.95 16.82 0.52
N SER A 595 17.83 17.47 0.80
CA SER A 595 16.97 17.09 1.92
C SER A 595 16.45 15.66 1.78
N SER A 596 16.03 15.26 0.58
CA SER A 596 15.61 13.89 0.27
C SER A 596 16.75 12.90 0.50
N GLU A 597 17.96 13.21 0.06
CA GLU A 597 19.09 12.31 0.23
C GLU A 597 19.51 12.14 1.70
N LEU A 598 19.58 13.24 2.46
CA LEU A 598 19.88 13.18 3.89
C LEU A 598 18.80 12.43 4.68
N ASN A 599 17.53 12.60 4.32
CA ASN A 599 16.41 11.84 4.90
C ASN A 599 16.50 10.35 4.60
N ASN A 600 16.87 9.98 3.37
CA ASN A 600 17.08 8.58 3.00
C ASN A 600 18.21 7.94 3.82
N ILE A 601 19.33 8.64 4.00
CA ILE A 601 20.45 8.16 4.83
C ILE A 601 20.01 7.98 6.29
N MET A 602 19.29 8.96 6.84
CA MET A 602 18.70 8.89 8.18
C MET A 602 17.83 7.65 8.35
N PHE A 603 16.95 7.38 7.39
CA PHE A 603 16.06 6.22 7.40
C PHE A 603 16.84 4.90 7.32
N GLN A 604 17.77 4.79 6.38
CA GLN A 604 18.55 3.57 6.17
C GLN A 604 19.39 3.21 7.40
N ILE A 605 20.07 4.18 8.01
CA ILE A 605 20.87 3.93 9.21
C ILE A 605 19.96 3.56 10.38
N ASN A 606 18.86 4.30 10.63
CA ASN A 606 17.92 3.95 11.69
C ASN A 606 17.31 2.54 11.53
N SER A 607 17.14 2.05 10.30
CA SER A 607 16.61 0.71 10.04
C SER A 607 17.50 -0.43 10.57
N ILE A 608 18.80 -0.17 10.77
CA ILE A 608 19.78 -1.15 11.27
C ILE A 608 20.15 -0.94 12.75
N LEU A 609 19.59 0.08 13.41
CA LEU A 609 19.80 0.35 14.84
C LEU A 609 18.74 -0.37 15.70
N SER A 610 19.08 -0.64 16.96
CA SER A 610 18.08 -1.09 17.94
C SER A 610 17.09 0.03 18.26
N ASP A 611 15.86 -0.32 18.65
CA ASP A 611 14.78 0.68 18.85
C ASP A 611 15.14 1.79 19.85
N ASN A 612 15.96 1.47 20.85
CA ASN A 612 16.47 2.41 21.86
C ASN A 612 17.73 3.19 21.41
N GLU A 613 18.16 3.04 20.17
CA GLU A 613 19.28 3.76 19.58
C GLU A 613 18.87 4.66 18.41
N LYS A 614 17.61 4.57 17.96
CA LYS A 614 17.11 5.26 16.77
C LYS A 614 16.83 6.74 17.07
N CYS A 615 17.33 7.63 16.23
CA CYS A 615 16.94 9.05 16.26
C CYS A 615 16.23 9.41 14.97
N LEU A 616 14.93 9.70 15.07
CA LEU A 616 14.10 10.06 13.92
C LEU A 616 13.94 11.58 13.85
N TYR A 617 14.53 12.20 12.84
CA TYR A 617 14.31 13.60 12.47
C TYR A 617 14.42 13.76 10.96
N THR A 618 13.91 14.87 10.42
CA THR A 618 13.83 15.09 8.97
C THR A 618 14.40 16.43 8.56
N PHE A 619 15.05 16.50 7.41
CA PHE A 619 15.54 17.75 6.81
C PHE A 619 14.44 18.50 6.03
N HIS A 620 13.21 18.48 6.55
CA HIS A 620 12.10 19.30 6.07
C HIS A 620 11.97 20.57 6.92
N GLY A 621 11.57 21.67 6.31
CA GLY A 621 11.41 22.97 6.98
C GLY A 621 12.30 24.05 6.38
N ASN A 622 12.24 25.23 6.99
CA ASN A 622 13.06 26.38 6.60
C ASN A 622 14.14 26.66 7.66
N PHE A 623 15.20 27.36 7.25
CA PHE A 623 16.36 27.65 8.10
C PHE A 623 16.06 28.62 9.24
N ASP A 624 14.98 29.40 9.17
CA ASP A 624 14.57 30.26 10.26
C ASP A 624 13.88 29.44 11.35
N ASP A 625 12.99 28.51 10.99
CA ASP A 625 12.35 27.58 11.94
C ASP A 625 13.41 26.75 12.68
N TRP A 626 14.35 26.14 11.95
CA TRP A 626 15.42 25.34 12.57
C TRP A 626 16.29 26.15 13.54
N ARG A 627 16.50 27.44 13.25
CA ARG A 627 17.24 28.36 14.13
C ARG A 627 16.45 28.64 15.40
N GLU A 628 15.17 28.96 15.27
CA GLU A 628 14.30 29.22 16.43
C GLU A 628 14.14 28.00 17.33
N GLU A 629 13.92 26.82 16.74
CA GLU A 629 13.85 25.56 17.47
C GLU A 629 15.15 25.28 18.22
N LYS A 630 16.31 25.44 17.57
CA LYS A 630 17.60 25.28 18.22
C LYS A 630 17.80 26.26 19.37
N ASP A 631 17.48 27.54 19.18
CA ASP A 631 17.67 28.57 20.21
C ASP A 631 16.77 28.34 21.43
N LEU A 632 15.55 27.81 21.21
CA LEU A 632 14.66 27.35 22.27
C LEU A 632 15.20 26.08 22.95
N HIS A 633 15.63 25.08 22.19
CA HIS A 633 16.27 23.88 22.73
C HIS A 633 17.45 24.24 23.64
N ASP A 634 18.35 25.09 23.16
CA ASP A 634 19.54 25.55 23.90
C ASP A 634 19.13 26.29 25.17
N TYR A 635 18.12 27.17 25.10
CA TYR A 635 17.55 27.83 26.28
C TYR A 635 17.07 26.83 27.34
N PHE A 636 16.25 25.85 26.96
CA PHE A 636 15.62 24.93 27.90
C PHE A 636 16.60 23.91 28.48
N GLU A 637 17.63 23.51 27.72
CA GLU A 637 18.65 22.61 28.21
C GLU A 637 19.64 23.34 29.13
N ASN A 638 19.94 24.61 28.86
CA ASN A 638 20.85 25.42 29.67
C ASN A 638 20.16 26.25 30.76
N TYR A 639 18.84 26.11 30.97
CA TYR A 639 18.07 26.97 31.86
C TYR A 639 18.61 27.01 33.30
N ASP A 640 18.91 25.84 33.87
CA ASP A 640 19.42 25.76 35.24
C ASP A 640 20.82 26.37 35.35
N SER A 641 21.67 26.19 34.33
CA SER A 641 22.99 26.84 34.22
C SER A 641 22.87 28.36 34.14
N LEU A 642 21.93 28.87 33.32
CA LEU A 642 21.60 30.30 33.21
C LEU A 642 21.12 30.89 34.54
N PHE A 643 20.27 30.18 35.27
CA PHE A 643 19.73 30.62 36.55
C PHE A 643 20.81 30.75 37.64
N ASN A 644 21.94 30.05 37.48
CA ASN A 644 23.05 30.06 38.43
C ASN A 644 24.17 31.05 38.07
N VAL A 645 24.03 31.84 36.99
CA VAL A 645 25.05 32.79 36.56
C VAL A 645 25.18 33.98 37.54
N ASN A 646 26.41 34.25 37.99
CA ASN A 646 26.73 35.45 38.76
C ASN A 646 26.81 36.68 37.85
N LEU A 647 25.86 37.61 37.98
CA LEU A 647 25.80 38.80 37.15
C LEU A 647 26.64 39.96 37.68
N TYR A 648 27.63 40.40 36.89
CA TYR A 648 28.23 41.73 36.97
C TYR A 648 27.55 42.69 35.97
N ASN A 649 27.70 44.01 36.16
CA ASN A 649 26.98 45.02 35.38
C ASN A 649 27.19 44.92 33.85
N ASP A 650 28.39 44.54 33.39
CA ASP A 650 28.72 44.41 31.96
C ASP A 650 28.05 43.17 31.32
N THR A 651 28.02 42.05 32.06
CA THR A 651 27.36 40.81 31.63
C THR A 651 25.83 40.89 31.67
N LYS A 652 25.26 41.72 32.54
CA LYS A 652 23.81 41.83 32.73
C LYS A 652 23.07 42.25 31.45
N GLY A 653 23.63 43.19 30.69
CA GLY A 653 23.03 43.64 29.43
C GLY A 653 22.88 42.51 28.40
N LYS A 654 23.94 41.70 28.23
CA LYS A 654 23.96 40.56 27.29
C LYS A 654 22.94 39.48 27.65
N HIS A 655 22.84 39.12 28.92
CA HIS A 655 21.86 38.13 29.40
C HIS A 655 20.42 38.63 29.29
N CYS A 656 20.15 39.89 29.65
CA CYS A 656 18.81 40.47 29.48
C CYS A 656 18.37 40.49 28.01
N ASN A 657 19.27 40.87 27.10
CA ASN A 657 18.97 40.88 25.66
C ASN A 657 18.68 39.48 25.13
N TYR A 658 19.46 38.48 25.54
CA TYR A 658 19.22 37.09 25.18
C TYR A 658 17.87 36.57 25.68
N VAL A 659 17.55 36.78 26.97
CA VAL A 659 16.29 36.29 27.54
C VAL A 659 15.09 37.01 26.91
N ASN A 660 15.21 38.31 26.60
CA ASN A 660 14.17 39.04 25.85
C ASN A 660 13.97 38.48 24.44
N TYR A 661 15.04 38.10 23.75
CA TYR A 661 14.97 37.42 22.46
C TYR A 661 14.23 36.08 22.56
N ILE A 662 14.62 35.24 23.53
CA ILE A 662 13.95 33.96 23.80
C ILE A 662 12.49 34.17 24.19
N TYR A 663 12.16 35.21 24.95
CA TYR A 663 10.77 35.51 25.30
C TYR A 663 9.88 35.72 24.05
N GLY A 664 10.42 36.38 23.02
CA GLY A 664 9.75 36.52 21.73
C GLY A 664 9.48 35.17 21.06
N LEU A 665 10.47 34.28 21.02
CA LEU A 665 10.34 32.93 20.48
C LEU A 665 9.35 32.09 21.30
N TYR A 666 9.49 32.10 22.62
CA TYR A 666 8.64 31.36 23.54
C TYR A 666 7.16 31.68 23.34
N LYS A 667 6.82 32.97 23.19
CA LYS A 667 5.45 33.42 22.95
C LYS A 667 4.89 32.91 21.61
N ARG A 668 5.73 32.77 20.59
CA ARG A 668 5.31 32.30 19.26
C ARG A 668 5.06 30.79 19.25
N HIS A 669 5.93 30.03 19.92
CA HIS A 669 5.90 28.57 19.89
C HIS A 669 4.96 27.95 20.95
N ILE A 670 4.70 28.61 22.08
CA ILE A 670 3.88 28.03 23.16
C ILE A 670 2.46 27.65 22.72
N THR A 671 1.83 28.41 21.82
CA THR A 671 0.44 28.10 21.38
C THR A 671 0.37 26.85 20.52
N ASP A 672 1.43 26.55 19.78
CA ASP A 672 1.48 25.41 18.87
C ASP A 672 2.03 24.17 19.57
N CYS A 673 2.92 24.39 20.55
CA CYS A 673 3.61 23.32 21.26
C CYS A 673 2.96 22.89 22.56
N CYS A 674 2.13 23.74 23.20
CA CYS A 674 1.56 23.43 24.51
C CYS A 674 0.03 23.41 24.46
N LYS A 675 -0.54 22.29 24.92
CA LYS A 675 -1.98 22.09 25.09
C LYS A 675 -2.28 21.97 26.57
N CYS A 676 -2.67 23.10 27.17
CA CYS A 676 -2.92 23.18 28.60
C CYS A 676 -4.42 23.04 28.93
N TYR A 677 -4.71 22.55 30.12
CA TYR A 677 -6.06 22.49 30.70
C TYR A 677 -6.11 23.32 31.98
N ASN A 678 -7.27 23.86 32.34
CA ASN A 678 -7.40 24.70 33.54
C ASN A 678 -7.44 23.89 34.86
N ASP A 679 -7.41 22.56 34.80
CA ASP A 679 -7.35 21.71 35.99
C ASP A 679 -5.92 21.71 36.57
N PRO A 680 -5.71 22.16 37.81
CA PRO A 680 -4.39 22.14 38.45
C PRO A 680 -3.81 20.72 38.67
N GLN A 681 -4.58 19.65 38.44
CA GLN A 681 -4.09 18.27 38.46
C GLN A 681 -3.65 17.73 37.08
N ILE A 682 -3.92 18.44 35.98
CA ILE A 682 -3.60 18.00 34.62
C ILE A 682 -2.41 18.81 34.09
N SER A 683 -1.29 18.14 33.79
CA SER A 683 -0.12 18.75 33.16
C SER A 683 -0.43 19.16 31.73
N CYS A 684 0.17 20.27 31.25
CA CYS A 684 0.10 20.62 29.82
C CYS A 684 0.73 19.53 28.96
N ASP A 685 0.03 19.10 27.91
CA ASP A 685 0.60 18.21 26.90
C ASP A 685 1.55 19.01 26.00
N ASN A 686 2.70 18.41 25.69
CA ASN A 686 3.74 19.03 24.88
C ASN A 686 3.87 18.32 23.53
N GLU A 687 3.47 19.02 22.47
CA GLU A 687 3.49 18.56 21.08
C GLU A 687 4.87 18.75 20.42
N CYS A 688 5.73 19.59 21.01
CA CYS A 688 7.09 19.86 20.53
C CYS A 688 8.15 19.45 21.55
N PRO A 689 8.15 18.20 22.05
CA PRO A 689 9.02 17.83 23.15
C PRO A 689 10.51 18.01 22.80
N ASN A 690 10.87 18.00 21.51
CA ASN A 690 12.26 17.99 21.04
C ASN A 690 13.01 19.29 21.36
N TYR A 691 12.29 20.42 21.43
CA TYR A 691 12.88 21.74 21.64
C TYR A 691 12.10 22.65 22.55
N PHE A 692 10.88 22.28 22.97
CA PHE A 692 10.03 23.12 23.80
C PHE A 692 9.72 22.44 25.14
N LYS A 693 9.59 23.23 26.22
CA LYS A 693 9.08 22.76 27.52
C LYS A 693 7.92 23.65 27.98
N CYS A 694 6.76 23.04 28.22
CA CYS A 694 5.52 23.74 28.60
C CYS A 694 5.43 24.12 30.08
N ASP A 695 6.33 23.60 30.92
CA ASP A 695 6.34 23.89 32.36
C ASP A 695 6.64 25.38 32.61
N GLU A 696 5.79 26.01 33.42
CA GLU A 696 5.86 27.41 33.81
C GLU A 696 7.21 27.80 34.46
N LYS A 697 7.94 26.84 35.05
CA LYS A 697 9.31 27.02 35.54
C LYS A 697 10.19 27.66 34.46
N TYR A 698 10.06 27.23 33.22
CA TYR A 698 10.91 27.69 32.12
C TYR A 698 10.43 29.00 31.48
N PHE A 699 9.39 29.64 32.02
CA PHE A 699 8.91 30.92 31.48
C PHE A 699 10.01 32.00 31.54
N PRO A 700 10.37 32.66 30.42
CA PRO A 700 11.51 33.59 30.36
C PRO A 700 11.47 34.74 31.37
N ASN A 701 10.29 35.17 31.82
CA ASN A 701 10.17 36.22 32.85
C ASN A 701 10.84 35.85 34.18
N ASN A 702 10.96 34.55 34.49
CA ASN A 702 11.64 34.08 35.69
C ASN A 702 13.12 34.48 35.66
N LEU A 703 13.78 34.32 34.50
CA LEU A 703 15.17 34.73 34.29
C LEU A 703 15.30 36.27 34.16
N LEU A 704 14.38 36.96 33.48
CA LEU A 704 14.39 38.44 33.44
C LEU A 704 14.31 39.06 34.84
N SER A 705 13.48 38.46 35.69
CA SER A 705 13.32 38.86 37.10
C SER A 705 14.57 38.56 37.90
N HIS A 706 15.13 37.36 37.75
CA HIS A 706 16.38 36.93 38.40
C HIS A 706 17.54 37.86 38.02
N PHE A 707 17.66 38.19 36.73
CA PHE A 707 18.69 39.07 36.20
C PHE A 707 18.44 40.57 36.47
N LYS A 708 17.28 40.93 37.04
CA LYS A 708 16.86 42.32 37.32
C LYS A 708 16.86 43.19 36.05
N CYS A 709 16.38 42.66 34.93
CA CYS A 709 16.22 43.40 33.67
C CYS A 709 15.15 44.49 33.82
N ASN A 710 15.22 45.53 32.96
CA ASN A 710 14.26 46.65 33.00
C ASN A 710 12.88 46.23 32.44
N ASP A 711 12.86 45.27 31.52
CA ASP A 711 11.65 44.79 30.82
C ASP A 711 10.92 43.68 31.58
N LYS A 712 10.62 43.86 32.86
CA LYS A 712 9.87 42.85 33.63
C LYS A 712 8.45 42.71 33.08
N ILE A 713 8.07 41.49 32.73
CA ILE A 713 6.74 41.18 32.20
C ILE A 713 5.75 41.09 33.35
N SER A 714 4.56 41.65 33.15
CA SER A 714 3.51 41.62 34.17
C SER A 714 2.90 40.23 34.33
N ASP A 715 2.43 39.88 35.54
CA ASP A 715 1.68 38.64 35.77
C ASP A 715 0.44 38.52 34.87
N LYS A 716 -0.13 39.67 34.48
CA LYS A 716 -1.24 39.75 33.53
C LYS A 716 -0.86 39.23 32.14
N GLU A 717 0.30 39.58 31.63
CA GLU A 717 0.78 39.11 30.32
C GLU A 717 1.14 37.63 30.36
N LYS A 718 1.75 37.16 31.45
CA LYS A 718 1.99 35.73 31.69
C LYS A 718 0.69 34.91 31.60
N ASN A 719 -0.36 35.36 32.28
CA ASN A 719 -1.69 34.72 32.23
C ASN A 719 -2.30 34.74 30.83
N ILE A 720 -2.04 35.77 30.02
CA ILE A 720 -2.50 35.82 28.62
C ILE A 720 -1.76 34.79 27.76
N VAL A 721 -0.45 34.65 27.93
CA VAL A 721 0.38 33.71 27.17
C VAL A 721 -0.04 32.28 27.43
N PHE A 722 -0.09 31.85 28.70
CA PHE A 722 -0.54 30.50 29.04
C PHE A 722 -2.03 30.29 28.77
N GLY A 723 -2.86 31.32 28.99
CA GLY A 723 -4.29 31.26 28.66
C GLY A 723 -4.57 31.10 27.16
N ASN A 724 -3.65 31.47 26.26
CA ASN A 724 -3.79 31.21 24.82
C ASN A 724 -3.51 29.74 24.47
N ALA A 725 -2.69 29.04 25.26
CA ALA A 725 -2.40 27.62 25.10
C ALA A 725 -3.47 26.70 25.74
N THR A 726 -4.48 27.28 26.41
CA THR A 726 -5.49 26.54 27.15
C THR A 726 -6.70 26.16 26.29
N ILE A 727 -6.91 24.86 26.05
CA ILE A 727 -7.95 24.35 25.12
C ILE A 727 -9.37 24.60 25.63
N ASP A 728 -9.61 24.41 26.94
CA ASP A 728 -10.93 24.53 27.56
C ASP A 728 -11.37 25.98 27.82
N ARG A 729 -10.58 26.97 27.38
CA ARG A 729 -10.84 28.40 27.63
C ARG A 729 -12.20 28.86 27.11
N ILE A 730 -12.64 28.34 25.95
CA ILE A 730 -13.95 28.67 25.39
C ILE A 730 -15.07 28.09 26.26
N VAL A 731 -14.91 26.83 26.71
CA VAL A 731 -15.89 26.16 27.58
C VAL A 731 -16.01 26.92 28.90
N LEU A 732 -14.91 27.31 29.53
CA LEU A 732 -14.92 28.07 30.77
C LEU A 732 -15.46 29.49 30.62
N TRP A 733 -15.18 30.15 29.50
CA TRP A 733 -15.80 31.43 29.19
C TRP A 733 -17.32 31.30 29.07
N ILE A 734 -17.82 30.26 28.38
CA ILE A 734 -19.25 29.96 28.28
C ILE A 734 -19.84 29.70 29.67
N THR A 735 -19.20 28.88 30.50
CA THR A 735 -19.64 28.59 31.88
C THR A 735 -19.70 29.85 32.74
N LYS A 736 -18.68 30.72 32.65
CA LYS A 736 -18.65 31.97 33.41
C LYS A 736 -19.73 32.95 32.94
N VAL A 737 -19.90 33.11 31.63
CA VAL A 737 -20.93 34.00 31.04
C VAL A 737 -22.34 33.50 31.36
N THR A 738 -22.59 32.19 31.33
CA THR A 738 -23.88 31.61 31.73
C THR A 738 -24.14 31.78 33.23
N HIS A 739 -23.12 31.64 34.06
CA HIS A 739 -23.23 31.87 35.51
C HIS A 739 -23.42 33.36 35.87
N GLU A 740 -22.85 34.29 35.10
CA GLU A 740 -23.07 35.74 35.25
C GLU A 740 -24.48 36.14 34.77
N LYS A 741 -24.96 35.59 33.65
CA LYS A 741 -26.35 35.79 33.17
C LYS A 741 -27.39 35.32 34.18
N THR A 742 -27.21 34.13 34.76
CA THR A 742 -28.13 33.59 35.78
C THR A 742 -28.12 34.41 37.08
N LYS A 743 -26.98 35.02 37.43
CA LYS A 743 -26.87 35.93 38.58
C LYS A 743 -27.57 37.28 38.31
N LEU A 744 -27.47 37.80 37.09
CA LEU A 744 -28.15 39.04 36.66
C LEU A 744 -29.68 38.89 36.64
N SER A 745 -30.18 37.72 36.23
CA SER A 745 -31.62 37.40 36.24
C SER A 745 -32.22 37.24 37.64
N ARG A 746 -31.41 36.91 38.65
CA ARG A 746 -31.87 36.81 40.06
C ARG A 746 -32.00 38.18 40.76
N THR A 747 -31.33 39.21 40.26
CA THR A 747 -31.35 40.57 40.87
C THR A 747 -32.46 41.50 40.37
N SER A 748 -33.23 41.12 39.35
CA SER A 748 -34.22 42.00 38.71
C SER A 748 -35.67 41.82 39.16
N ASN A 749 -35.95 41.01 40.18
CA ASN A 749 -37.30 40.84 40.73
C ASN A 749 -37.32 41.13 42.24
N THR A 750 -37.26 42.40 42.60
CA THR A 750 -37.74 42.89 43.91
C THR A 750 -38.93 43.80 43.63
N ASP A 751 -40.13 43.34 43.96
CA ASP A 751 -41.22 44.15 44.53
C ASP A 751 -42.48 43.28 44.81
N ALA A 752 -43.03 43.44 46.03
CA ALA A 752 -44.39 43.11 46.52
C ALA A 752 -44.68 41.73 47.21
N PRO A 753 -45.59 41.68 48.22
CA PRO A 753 -45.33 41.01 49.51
C PRO A 753 -46.30 39.90 49.98
N SER A 754 -45.79 39.04 50.89
CA SER A 754 -46.38 38.20 51.96
C SER A 754 -47.83 37.67 51.89
N THR A 755 -48.04 36.34 52.03
CA THR A 755 -48.66 35.69 53.22
C THR A 755 -48.81 34.14 53.11
N SER A 756 -48.63 33.51 54.29
CA SER A 756 -48.98 32.16 54.80
C SER A 756 -48.33 30.88 54.24
N GLU A 757 -47.52 30.27 55.11
CA GLU A 757 -47.12 28.86 55.17
C GLU A 757 -48.33 27.91 55.16
N THR A 758 -48.29 26.78 54.45
CA THR A 758 -48.01 25.44 54.99
C THR A 758 -48.03 24.36 53.87
N ILE A 759 -47.08 23.41 53.93
CA ILE A 759 -47.03 22.06 53.29
C ILE A 759 -46.65 21.96 51.79
N SER A 760 -45.37 21.71 51.50
CA SER A 760 -44.89 20.42 50.95
C SER A 760 -43.40 20.50 50.59
N GLU A 761 -42.59 19.69 51.26
CA GLU A 761 -41.28 19.26 50.76
C GLU A 761 -41.50 18.37 49.53
N THR A 762 -41.44 18.94 48.34
CA THR A 762 -41.12 18.21 47.11
C THR A 762 -40.37 19.13 46.14
N THR A 763 -39.05 18.91 46.08
CA THR A 763 -38.18 19.10 44.92
C THR A 763 -38.23 20.47 44.22
N ASN A 764 -37.20 21.28 44.49
CA ASN A 764 -36.74 22.32 43.58
C ASN A 764 -36.56 21.73 42.17
N ASN A 765 -37.46 22.08 41.24
CA ASN A 765 -37.38 21.70 39.83
C ASN A 765 -36.30 22.52 39.10
N GLU A 766 -35.04 22.40 39.52
CA GLU A 766 -33.86 22.90 38.77
C GLU A 766 -33.41 21.91 37.66
N SER A 767 -33.99 20.70 37.60
CA SER A 767 -33.62 19.67 36.61
C SER A 767 -34.50 19.62 35.35
N LEU A 768 -35.62 20.37 35.30
CA LEU A 768 -36.64 20.17 34.26
C LEU A 768 -36.45 21.02 32.99
N TYR A 769 -35.45 21.91 32.99
CA TYR A 769 -35.05 22.72 31.83
C TYR A 769 -33.60 22.43 31.38
N ASP A 770 -33.07 21.25 31.70
CA ASP A 770 -31.89 20.73 31.01
C ASP A 770 -32.35 20.17 29.64
N PRO A 771 -31.88 20.75 28.51
CA PRO A 771 -32.19 20.25 27.17
C PRO A 771 -31.90 18.75 27.02
N PHE A 772 -30.94 18.23 27.79
CA PHE A 772 -30.52 16.83 27.77
C PHE A 772 -31.59 15.88 28.35
N PHE A 773 -32.20 16.26 29.48
CA PHE A 773 -33.26 15.46 30.11
C PHE A 773 -34.57 15.48 29.33
N GLY A 774 -34.92 16.63 28.74
CA GLY A 774 -36.05 16.74 27.82
C GLY A 774 -35.88 15.84 26.58
N GLY A 775 -34.68 15.80 26.00
CA GLY A 775 -34.35 14.91 24.89
C GLY A 775 -34.39 13.42 25.25
N MET A 776 -33.90 13.07 26.44
CA MET A 776 -33.90 11.68 26.92
C MET A 776 -35.31 11.13 27.17
N LEU A 777 -36.21 11.92 27.77
CA LEU A 777 -37.60 11.52 27.99
C LEU A 777 -38.34 11.24 26.67
N ILE A 778 -38.09 12.07 25.64
CA ILE A 778 -38.64 11.86 24.31
C ILE A 778 -38.09 10.55 23.72
N CYS A 779 -36.78 10.30 23.84
CA CYS A 779 -36.17 9.07 23.34
C CYS A 779 -36.74 7.80 24.00
N PHE A 780 -36.97 7.81 25.32
CA PHE A 780 -37.52 6.66 26.04
C PHE A 780 -38.99 6.38 25.68
N VAL A 781 -39.80 7.42 25.47
CA VAL A 781 -41.18 7.26 24.97
C VAL A 781 -41.18 6.68 23.55
N PHE A 782 -40.29 7.16 22.68
CA PHE A 782 -40.12 6.59 21.33
C PHE A 782 -39.67 5.13 21.36
N LEU A 783 -38.74 4.75 22.24
CA LEU A 783 -38.28 3.37 22.42
C LEU A 783 -39.40 2.44 22.92
N GLY A 784 -40.22 2.89 23.87
CA GLY A 784 -41.38 2.13 24.36
C GLY A 784 -42.43 1.89 23.28
N ILE A 785 -42.68 2.91 22.45
CA ILE A 785 -43.60 2.81 21.30
C ILE A 785 -43.04 1.83 20.25
N LEU A 786 -41.74 1.87 19.96
CA LEU A 786 -41.09 0.95 19.02
C LEU A 786 -41.13 -0.51 19.50
N LEU A 787 -40.97 -0.75 20.81
CA LEU A 787 -41.11 -2.08 21.40
C LEU A 787 -42.53 -2.64 21.27
N LEU A 788 -43.55 -1.80 21.47
CA LEU A 788 -44.94 -2.20 21.26
C LEU A 788 -45.20 -2.51 19.77
N PHE A 789 -44.71 -1.67 18.84
CA PHE A 789 -44.82 -1.96 17.41
C PHE A 789 -44.09 -3.25 17.00
N PHE A 790 -42.93 -3.55 17.60
CA PHE A 790 -42.21 -4.80 17.34
C PHE A 790 -42.99 -6.03 17.81
N ILE A 791 -43.64 -5.97 18.98
CA ILE A 791 -44.49 -7.06 19.49
C ILE A 791 -45.71 -7.24 18.60
N PHE A 792 -46.40 -6.17 18.21
CA PHE A 792 -47.56 -6.27 17.31
C PHE A 792 -47.19 -6.73 15.89
N TYR A 793 -46.00 -6.36 15.39
CA TYR A 793 -45.44 -6.82 14.12
C TYR A 793 -45.16 -8.32 14.11
N ARG A 794 -44.66 -8.89 15.22
CA ARG A 794 -44.31 -10.31 15.31
C ARG A 794 -45.53 -11.23 15.50
N PHE A 795 -46.61 -10.73 16.10
CA PHE A 795 -47.74 -11.57 16.54
C PHE A 795 -49.09 -11.28 15.86
N THR A 796 -49.14 -10.37 14.88
CA THR A 796 -50.36 -10.08 14.08
C THR A 796 -50.04 -10.30 12.59
N PRO A 797 -50.93 -10.90 11.76
CA PRO A 797 -50.62 -11.30 10.37
C PRO A 797 -50.44 -10.13 9.38
N ILE A 798 -50.24 -8.90 9.88
CA ILE A 798 -50.06 -7.66 9.13
C ILE A 798 -48.59 -7.46 8.69
N GLY A 799 -47.64 -8.21 9.27
CA GLY A 799 -46.21 -8.14 8.91
C GLY A 799 -45.88 -8.47 7.45
N SER A 800 -46.82 -9.08 6.72
CA SER A 800 -46.67 -9.42 5.29
C SER A 800 -47.03 -8.28 4.33
N TRP A 801 -47.58 -7.15 4.80
CA TRP A 801 -48.22 -6.17 3.91
C TRP A 801 -47.52 -4.81 3.75
N PHE A 802 -46.50 -4.48 4.56
CA PHE A 802 -45.81 -3.17 4.52
C PHE A 802 -44.29 -3.26 4.38
N ASN A 803 -43.81 -3.92 3.32
CA ASN A 803 -42.49 -3.61 2.76
C ASN A 803 -42.65 -3.10 1.33
N LYS A 804 -43.14 -1.84 1.22
CA LYS A 804 -42.98 -1.01 0.02
C LYS A 804 -42.34 0.32 0.43
N ASN A 805 -41.07 0.44 0.07
CA ASN A 805 -40.28 1.61 -0.26
C ASN A 805 -40.56 2.95 0.44
N GLY A 806 -39.54 3.44 1.15
CA GLY A 806 -39.32 4.85 1.46
C GLY A 806 -37.87 5.10 1.87
N LYS A 807 -37.02 5.51 0.90
CA LYS A 807 -35.64 5.95 1.14
C LYS A 807 -35.63 7.36 1.77
N LYS A 808 -34.77 7.57 2.77
CA LYS A 808 -34.35 8.89 3.27
C LYS A 808 -32.83 9.02 3.11
N GLU A 809 -32.41 10.13 2.51
CA GLU A 809 -31.01 10.56 2.36
C GLU A 809 -30.33 10.79 3.72
N ILE A 810 -29.03 10.48 3.80
CA ILE A 810 -28.13 10.93 4.87
C ILE A 810 -26.85 11.48 4.25
N ILE A 811 -26.47 12.67 4.74
CA ILE A 811 -25.35 13.52 4.36
C ILE A 811 -24.02 12.85 4.69
N MET A 812 -23.10 12.87 3.71
CA MET A 812 -21.79 12.25 3.72
C MET A 812 -20.72 13.32 3.90
N HIS A 813 -19.96 13.30 5.00
CA HIS A 813 -18.71 14.08 5.06
C HIS A 813 -17.53 13.51 5.85
N ASN A 814 -17.60 12.29 6.40
CA ASN A 814 -16.46 11.63 7.06
C ASN A 814 -16.15 10.21 6.52
N PHE A 815 -16.53 9.89 5.28
CA PHE A 815 -16.50 8.51 4.73
C PHE A 815 -15.35 8.20 3.76
N HIS A 816 -14.47 9.15 3.47
CA HIS A 816 -13.46 9.01 2.41
C HIS A 816 -12.15 8.34 2.85
N GLU A 817 -11.78 8.44 4.12
CA GLU A 817 -10.48 7.94 4.61
C GLU A 817 -10.54 6.46 5.05
N GLU A 818 -11.68 6.02 5.61
CA GLU A 818 -11.91 4.61 5.96
C GLU A 818 -12.02 3.70 4.72
N ASN A 819 -12.54 4.19 3.60
CA ASN A 819 -12.76 3.35 2.41
C ASN A 819 -11.47 3.00 1.64
N MET A 820 -10.48 3.90 1.57
CA MET A 820 -9.16 3.57 0.98
C MET A 820 -8.43 2.51 1.82
N ASN A 821 -8.54 2.60 3.14
CA ASN A 821 -7.97 1.62 4.07
C ASN A 821 -8.76 0.29 4.06
N GLN A 822 -10.07 0.32 3.82
CA GLN A 822 -10.90 -0.89 3.71
C GLN A 822 -10.74 -1.64 2.36
N PHE A 823 -10.08 -1.06 1.36
CA PHE A 823 -9.54 -1.82 0.21
C PHE A 823 -8.25 -2.59 0.57
N LEU A 824 -7.59 -2.23 1.67
CA LEU A 824 -6.31 -2.78 2.12
C LEU A 824 -6.44 -3.73 3.32
N ASP A 825 -7.52 -3.63 4.11
CA ASP A 825 -7.67 -4.40 5.35
C ASP A 825 -7.92 -5.90 5.17
N TYR A 826 -8.34 -6.35 3.98
CA TYR A 826 -8.43 -7.79 3.73
C TYR A 826 -7.06 -8.42 3.38
N ASP A 827 -6.08 -7.61 2.96
CA ASP A 827 -4.75 -8.09 2.52
C ASP A 827 -3.57 -7.64 3.41
N SER A 828 -3.79 -6.80 4.44
CA SER A 828 -2.72 -6.31 5.33
C SER A 828 -2.86 -6.64 6.82
N ASN A 829 -4.05 -7.04 7.31
CA ASN A 829 -4.28 -7.30 8.74
C ASN A 829 -4.02 -8.75 9.19
N TYR A 830 -2.89 -9.35 8.77
CA TYR A 830 -2.38 -10.58 9.44
C TYR A 830 -0.92 -10.49 9.90
N ASP A 831 -0.31 -9.30 9.85
CA ASP A 831 1.04 -9.03 10.36
C ASP A 831 1.05 -7.79 11.27
N SER A 832 0.34 -7.82 12.40
CA SER A 832 0.73 -7.10 13.64
C SER A 832 -0.23 -7.39 14.80
N ASN A 833 0.06 -8.44 15.56
CA ASN A 833 -0.03 -8.52 17.03
C ASN A 833 -0.09 -9.98 17.47
N TYR A 834 1.00 -10.45 18.08
CA TYR A 834 1.05 -11.14 19.38
C TYR A 834 2.36 -11.91 19.51
N GLY A 835 3.31 -11.31 20.23
CA GLY A 835 4.43 -11.99 20.88
C GLY A 835 4.31 -11.85 22.39
N ASN A 836 3.70 -12.85 23.02
CA ASN A 836 3.83 -13.27 24.42
C ASN A 836 3.69 -12.23 25.55
N LEU A 837 2.52 -12.25 26.22
CA LEU A 837 2.44 -12.05 27.67
C LEU A 837 2.04 -13.38 28.33
N ASN A 838 2.96 -13.86 29.19
CA ASN A 838 2.87 -15.11 29.92
C ASN A 838 1.66 -15.20 30.85
N SER A 839 1.01 -16.37 30.80
CA SER A 839 0.31 -17.09 31.87
C SER A 839 0.46 -16.53 33.30
N ARG A 840 -0.63 -16.03 33.88
CA ARG A 840 -0.97 -16.27 35.29
C ARG A 840 -2.45 -16.61 35.44
N ARG A 841 -2.68 -17.89 35.75
CA ARG A 841 -3.95 -18.45 36.25
C ARG A 841 -4.48 -17.65 37.45
N LYS A 842 -5.74 -17.22 37.39
CA LYS A 842 -6.69 -17.31 38.50
C LYS A 842 -8.07 -17.68 37.95
N ARG A 843 -8.49 -18.92 38.24
CA ARG A 843 -9.90 -19.34 38.20
C ARG A 843 -10.66 -18.59 39.29
N ILE A 844 -11.94 -18.28 39.05
CA ILE A 844 -13.08 -18.68 39.89
C ILE A 844 -14.37 -18.54 39.05
N HIS A 845 -15.23 -19.55 39.22
CA HIS A 845 -16.52 -19.83 38.58
C HIS A 845 -17.65 -18.88 39.01
N LEU A 846 -18.74 -18.82 38.24
CA LEU A 846 -20.07 -19.29 38.68
C LEU A 846 -21.07 -19.43 37.51
N ASN A 847 -21.97 -20.41 37.69
CA ASN A 847 -22.80 -21.11 36.72
C ASN A 847 -24.02 -20.32 36.22
N TYR A 848 -24.47 -20.67 35.01
CA TYR A 848 -25.87 -20.54 34.57
C TYR A 848 -26.60 -21.85 34.84
N HIS A 849 -27.88 -21.78 35.27
CA HIS A 849 -29.03 -22.68 34.97
C HIS A 849 -30.13 -22.60 36.07
N PRO A 850 -31.40 -22.99 35.80
CA PRO A 850 -32.44 -22.11 35.27
C PRO A 850 -33.76 -22.26 36.07
N GLU A 851 -34.80 -21.51 35.70
CA GLU A 851 -36.20 -21.98 35.64
C GLU A 851 -36.97 -21.16 34.60
#